data_AF-A0A3D5G8X7-F1
#
_entry.id   AF-A0A3D5G8X7-F1
#
_cell.length_a   1.000
_cell.length_b   1.000
_cell.length_c   1.000
_cell.angle_alpha   90.00
_cell.angle_beta   90.00
_cell.angle_gamma   90.00
#
_symmetry.space_group_name_H-M   'P 1'
#
loop_
_entity.id
_entity.type
_entity.pdbx_description
1 polymer ?
#
loop_
_entity_poly.entity_id
_entity_poly.type
_entity_poly.pdbx_seq_one_letter_code
_entity_poly.pdbx_strand_id
1 'polypeptide(L)'
;YQAEPGHEVDEGFGVDDLVKKVAEYCQKSPVGKKLPRAFYVHVSALAALNPVLVIYEKCARQNIENIEEATLVKFQLHQPKISYLFYPDFDTDAHPALQRSIQINLETGEVKCFDYSNSENPPILHRKETFVTADYPQYQKFSKLTRSEEKWGLLDNTSMIGTREGWLKYLGYCGVEIQDHTVVELCQQGNSELSIPKIERHKAAMLRNSLSKPLRLVLEADLFVDGETFFDYGCGYGGDIQHIAQEGYAAAGWDPYYQPDSPRICADIVNIGYVINVIESLEERREALLNAWGLTKKLLVVAAQVLIDDTDRGQIAYGDGVITSRNTFQKYYEQEELKIYIDQVLSVDAIPVALGIYFVFRDAAEGQSFRASRFRSHLLTPRVRSQVKRFEDYAEMLAPLMAFVSDRGRLPVKGELAEEAAIKGEFHSFNRAWRVILQATDADDWETIADKRRQDLLVYLALNGLEGDSLRDSYASRPSMRRLPAQIRNDIKGLFDNYQKACTLADLMLYSLGKSEIIGDCCEDSAIGYKQHGSLSVHVSALEELDPLLRLYEGCANRTIGRLDGATIIKFHAHKPQISYLFYPDFDTNPHPVLHNSMHIDLRDLSVRYQKFYNLSNPPILVRKEAFVTPNYPHYEKFAKLTRQENKLGILDSCVVKKHQEWVKCLEENCVRIKGHRLFWRSDADPEKLKILQQAASERHSRKIEINAGKIEGTAEGTESTEDGKEEGEE
;
A
#
# COMPACT_ATOMS: atom_id res chain seq x y z
N TYR A 1 -34.42 22.98 -49.14
CA TYR A 1 -33.43 23.97 -48.67
C TYR A 1 -33.29 23.80 -47.17
N GLN A 2 -32.05 23.85 -46.72
CA GLN A 2 -31.49 23.20 -45.54
C GLN A 2 -32.08 23.65 -44.20
N ALA A 3 -32.05 22.71 -43.25
CA ALA A 3 -32.09 22.96 -41.82
C ALA A 3 -30.75 23.56 -41.37
N GLU A 4 -30.80 24.61 -40.54
CA GLU A 4 -29.71 24.97 -39.65
C GLU A 4 -30.04 24.44 -38.24
N PRO A 5 -29.14 23.69 -37.58
CA PRO A 5 -29.30 23.26 -36.21
C PRO A 5 -28.73 24.35 -35.28
N GLY A 6 -29.60 24.97 -34.47
CA GLY A 6 -29.23 26.00 -33.50
C GLY A 6 -29.59 25.56 -32.09
N HIS A 7 -28.55 25.25 -31.32
CA HIS A 7 -28.50 25.02 -29.87
C HIS A 7 -29.18 23.76 -29.33
N GLU A 8 -28.39 22.67 -29.33
CA GLU A 8 -28.46 21.69 -28.24
C GLU A 8 -28.30 22.43 -26.91
N VAL A 9 -29.33 22.32 -26.06
CA VAL A 9 -29.23 22.64 -24.65
C VAL A 9 -28.30 21.58 -24.04
N ASP A 10 -27.21 22.05 -23.46
CA ASP A 10 -26.18 21.27 -22.78
C ASP A 10 -26.80 20.48 -21.61
N GLU A 11 -27.30 19.27 -21.88
CA GLU A 11 -27.73 18.28 -20.89
C GLU A 11 -26.49 17.69 -20.21
N GLY A 12 -25.83 18.51 -19.38
CA GLY A 12 -24.56 18.16 -18.76
C GLY A 12 -24.21 18.95 -17.50
N PHE A 13 -25.17 19.58 -16.82
CA PHE A 13 -24.92 20.13 -15.48
C PHE A 13 -24.89 19.00 -14.43
N GLY A 14 -23.81 18.20 -14.46
CA GLY A 14 -23.56 17.15 -13.48
C GLY A 14 -23.34 17.71 -12.07
N VAL A 15 -23.74 16.95 -11.04
CA VAL A 15 -23.53 17.27 -9.62
C VAL A 15 -22.05 17.63 -9.33
N ASP A 16 -21.12 17.01 -10.05
CA ASP A 16 -19.68 17.28 -9.96
C ASP A 16 -19.27 18.70 -10.38
N ASP A 17 -19.93 19.28 -11.39
CA ASP A 17 -19.67 20.66 -11.84
C ASP A 17 -20.21 21.67 -10.81
N LEU A 18 -21.36 21.36 -10.20
CA LEU A 18 -21.92 22.15 -9.10
C LEU A 18 -21.01 22.13 -7.87
N VAL A 19 -20.51 20.97 -7.45
CA VAL A 19 -19.59 20.83 -6.30
C VAL A 19 -18.29 21.60 -6.55
N LYS A 20 -17.73 21.52 -7.77
CA LYS A 20 -16.53 22.30 -8.16
C LYS A 20 -16.78 23.81 -8.08
N LYS A 21 -17.90 24.30 -8.62
CA LYS A 21 -18.26 25.73 -8.55
C LYS A 21 -18.49 26.21 -7.12
N VAL A 22 -19.20 25.43 -6.31
CA VAL A 22 -19.38 25.72 -4.87
C VAL A 22 -18.03 25.80 -4.17
N ALA A 23 -17.12 24.86 -4.42
CA ALA A 23 -15.80 24.87 -3.83
C ALA A 23 -14.98 26.12 -4.23
N GLU A 24 -15.02 26.49 -5.51
CA GLU A 24 -14.35 27.69 -6.02
C GLU A 24 -14.88 28.97 -5.34
N TYR A 25 -16.20 29.14 -5.25
CA TYR A 25 -16.80 30.31 -4.62
C TYR A 25 -16.55 30.36 -3.11
N CYS A 26 -16.55 29.22 -2.41
CA CYS A 26 -16.17 29.14 -1.01
C CYS A 26 -14.72 29.61 -0.79
N GLN A 27 -13.79 29.20 -1.65
CA GLN A 27 -12.39 29.62 -1.55
C GLN A 27 -12.19 31.11 -1.87
N LYS A 28 -12.99 31.68 -2.77
CA LYS A 28 -12.97 33.11 -3.10
C LYS A 28 -13.77 33.99 -2.13
N SER A 29 -14.50 33.42 -1.18
CA SER A 29 -15.34 34.17 -0.26
C SER A 29 -14.52 35.18 0.58
N PRO A 30 -14.98 36.43 0.75
CA PRO A 30 -14.30 37.43 1.58
C PRO A 30 -14.52 37.21 3.08
N VAL A 31 -15.53 36.40 3.46
CA VAL A 31 -15.88 36.08 4.85
C VAL A 31 -16.06 34.57 5.01
N GLY A 32 -15.75 34.02 6.18
CA GLY A 32 -15.86 32.60 6.50
C GLY A 32 -14.50 31.89 6.62
N LYS A 33 -14.47 30.86 7.47
CA LYS A 33 -13.28 30.06 7.74
C LYS A 33 -13.09 29.01 6.65
N LYS A 34 -11.93 29.06 5.99
CA LYS A 34 -11.56 28.16 4.88
C LYS A 34 -10.65 27.06 5.41
N LEU A 35 -11.02 25.81 5.16
CA LEU A 35 -10.20 24.62 5.41
C LEU A 35 -10.05 23.83 4.09
N PRO A 36 -9.08 22.90 3.98
CA PRO A 36 -8.85 22.16 2.74
C PRO A 36 -10.08 21.42 2.21
N ARG A 37 -10.92 20.87 3.11
CA ARG A 37 -12.08 20.05 2.74
C ARG A 37 -13.43 20.70 3.02
N ALA A 38 -13.46 21.85 3.71
CA ALA A 38 -14.71 22.46 4.17
C ALA A 38 -14.59 23.97 4.33
N PHE A 39 -15.72 24.66 4.19
CA PHE A 39 -15.85 26.10 4.40
C PHE A 39 -16.98 26.38 5.40
N TYR A 40 -16.73 27.26 6.37
CA TYR A 40 -17.64 27.55 7.47
C TYR A 40 -17.96 29.03 7.51
N VAL A 41 -19.22 29.37 7.75
CA VAL A 41 -19.68 30.75 7.82
C VAL A 41 -20.82 30.88 8.82
N HIS A 42 -20.87 32.00 9.54
CA HIS A 42 -21.97 32.31 10.45
C HIS A 42 -23.22 32.70 9.67
N VAL A 43 -24.41 32.35 10.17
CA VAL A 43 -25.68 32.62 9.46
C VAL A 43 -25.90 34.09 9.13
N SER A 44 -25.41 35.01 9.97
CA SER A 44 -25.49 36.46 9.71
C SER A 44 -24.68 36.89 8.49
N ALA A 45 -23.68 36.13 8.08
CA ALA A 45 -22.80 36.43 6.95
C ALA A 45 -23.22 35.72 5.66
N LEU A 46 -24.29 34.91 5.67
CA LEU A 46 -24.78 34.22 4.46
C LEU A 46 -25.14 35.18 3.34
N ALA A 47 -25.77 36.32 3.66
CA ALA A 47 -26.14 37.33 2.67
C ALA A 47 -24.94 38.00 1.99
N ALA A 48 -23.75 37.92 2.59
CA ALA A 48 -22.51 38.47 2.04
C ALA A 48 -21.76 37.47 1.12
N LEU A 49 -22.24 36.22 1.02
CA LEU A 49 -21.64 35.21 0.15
C LEU A 49 -22.02 35.43 -1.31
N ASN A 50 -21.28 34.75 -2.20
CA ASN A 50 -21.64 34.69 -3.60
C ASN A 50 -23.09 34.15 -3.76
N PRO A 51 -23.92 34.74 -4.64
CA PRO A 51 -25.31 34.31 -4.83
C PRO A 51 -25.48 32.80 -5.09
N VAL A 52 -24.51 32.15 -5.74
CA VAL A 52 -24.52 30.69 -5.96
C VAL A 52 -24.52 29.92 -4.64
N LEU A 53 -23.71 30.35 -3.66
CA LEU A 53 -23.66 29.71 -2.34
C LEU A 53 -24.95 29.94 -1.55
N VAL A 54 -25.55 31.12 -1.70
CA VAL A 54 -26.85 31.45 -1.09
C VAL A 54 -27.97 30.58 -1.68
N ILE A 55 -27.98 30.40 -3.00
CA ILE A 55 -28.94 29.51 -3.67
C ILE A 55 -28.71 28.06 -3.22
N TYR A 56 -27.46 27.61 -3.16
CA TYR A 56 -27.10 26.27 -2.72
C TYR A 56 -27.59 25.98 -1.29
N GLU A 57 -27.37 26.91 -0.35
CA GLU A 57 -27.88 26.80 1.02
C GLU A 57 -29.42 26.81 1.06
N LYS A 58 -30.07 27.70 0.30
CA LYS A 58 -31.54 27.77 0.24
C LYS A 58 -32.16 26.47 -0.30
N CYS A 59 -31.57 25.86 -1.32
CA CYS A 59 -32.01 24.57 -1.85
C CYS A 59 -31.91 23.47 -0.78
N ALA A 60 -30.84 23.47 0.02
CA ALA A 60 -30.70 22.51 1.12
C ALA A 60 -31.70 22.75 2.26
N ARG A 61 -32.03 24.01 2.53
CA ARG A 61 -32.97 24.44 3.59
C ARG A 61 -34.42 24.05 3.32
N GLN A 62 -34.85 23.91 2.07
CA GLN A 62 -36.27 23.70 1.70
C GLN A 62 -36.89 22.40 2.25
N ASN A 63 -36.08 21.43 2.67
CA ASN A 63 -36.54 20.10 3.06
C ASN A 63 -36.40 19.80 4.57
N ILE A 64 -36.15 20.81 5.43
CA ILE A 64 -35.84 20.58 6.85
C ILE A 64 -36.56 21.56 7.79
N GLU A 65 -37.17 21.00 8.83
CA GLU A 65 -37.72 21.72 9.97
C GLU A 65 -36.65 21.93 11.08
N ASN A 66 -36.79 22.98 11.89
CA ASN A 66 -35.94 23.26 13.08
C ASN A 66 -34.46 23.61 12.79
N ILE A 67 -34.19 24.39 11.73
CA ILE A 67 -32.86 24.98 11.47
C ILE A 67 -32.79 26.49 11.74
N GLU A 68 -33.86 27.09 12.25
CA GLU A 68 -33.95 28.55 12.48
C GLU A 68 -32.93 29.06 13.50
N GLU A 69 -32.51 28.20 14.43
CA GLU A 69 -31.49 28.49 15.45
C GLU A 69 -30.07 28.09 15.03
N ALA A 70 -29.85 27.72 13.77
CA ALA A 70 -28.51 27.35 13.31
C ALA A 70 -27.55 28.54 13.43
N THR A 71 -26.36 28.29 13.97
CA THR A 71 -25.34 29.33 14.17
C THR A 71 -24.37 29.40 13.00
N LEU A 72 -23.86 28.24 12.57
CA LEU A 72 -22.92 28.15 11.45
C LEU A 72 -23.48 27.24 10.35
N VAL A 73 -23.12 27.59 9.11
CA VAL A 73 -23.29 26.75 7.93
C VAL A 73 -21.93 26.26 7.47
N LYS A 74 -21.80 24.94 7.27
CA LYS A 74 -20.61 24.26 6.78
C LYS A 74 -20.87 23.70 5.39
N PHE A 75 -20.12 24.17 4.40
CA PHE A 75 -20.09 23.64 3.04
C PHE A 75 -18.96 22.61 2.91
N GLN A 76 -19.25 21.43 2.38
CA GLN A 76 -18.23 20.44 2.05
C GLN A 76 -17.72 20.67 0.62
N LEU A 77 -16.40 20.72 0.42
CA LEU A 77 -15.81 21.17 -0.85
C LEU A 77 -15.65 20.05 -1.90
N HIS A 78 -15.80 18.79 -1.51
CA HIS A 78 -15.61 17.62 -2.38
C HIS A 78 -16.81 16.67 -2.39
N GLN A 79 -17.90 17.03 -1.72
CA GLN A 79 -19.13 16.25 -1.66
C GLN A 79 -20.30 17.22 -1.72
N PRO A 80 -21.44 16.83 -2.31
CA PRO A 80 -22.64 17.65 -2.36
C PRO A 80 -23.34 17.68 -0.99
N LYS A 81 -22.62 18.10 0.06
CA LYS A 81 -23.07 18.10 1.45
C LYS A 81 -22.96 19.48 2.07
N ILE A 82 -23.98 19.82 2.84
CA ILE A 82 -23.99 20.99 3.70
C ILE A 82 -24.35 20.57 5.13
N SER A 83 -23.89 21.31 6.13
CA SER A 83 -24.24 21.03 7.52
C SER A 83 -24.56 22.32 8.28
N TYR A 84 -25.56 22.24 9.16
CA TYR A 84 -25.97 23.30 10.07
C TYR A 84 -25.50 22.95 11.48
N LEU A 85 -24.75 23.85 12.12
CA LEU A 85 -24.15 23.65 13.44
C LEU A 85 -24.76 24.62 14.45
N PHE A 86 -25.08 24.11 15.63
CA PHE A 86 -25.80 24.85 16.67
C PHE A 86 -24.87 25.10 17.86
N TYR A 87 -24.58 26.39 18.09
CA TYR A 87 -23.77 26.91 19.19
C TYR A 87 -24.59 28.00 19.90
N PRO A 88 -25.49 27.64 20.84
CA PRO A 88 -26.37 28.62 21.51
C PRO A 88 -25.58 29.71 22.24
N ASP A 89 -24.40 29.37 22.77
CA ASP A 89 -23.52 30.28 23.50
C ASP A 89 -22.48 30.97 22.60
N PHE A 90 -22.73 31.08 21.29
CA PHE A 90 -21.74 31.60 20.33
C PHE A 90 -21.24 33.01 20.66
N ASP A 91 -22.09 33.89 21.19
CA ASP A 91 -21.69 35.25 21.55
C ASP A 91 -21.11 35.36 22.97
N THR A 92 -21.54 34.50 23.88
CA THR A 92 -21.31 34.61 25.32
C THR A 92 -20.14 33.78 25.80
N ASP A 93 -19.89 32.59 25.25
CA ASP A 93 -18.75 31.74 25.57
C ASP A 93 -17.56 32.10 24.67
N ALA A 94 -16.34 32.06 25.20
CA ALA A 94 -15.12 32.19 24.41
C ALA A 94 -14.97 31.04 23.41
N HIS A 95 -15.30 29.83 23.84
CA HIS A 95 -15.14 28.59 23.10
C HIS A 95 -16.42 27.74 23.19
N PRO A 96 -17.51 28.19 22.55
CA PRO A 96 -18.82 27.56 22.68
C PRO A 96 -18.75 26.10 22.23
N ALA A 97 -19.42 25.22 22.98
CA ALA A 97 -19.56 23.82 22.61
C ALA A 97 -20.64 23.61 21.55
N LEU A 98 -20.37 22.68 20.63
CA LEU A 98 -21.35 22.23 19.66
C LEU A 98 -22.45 21.47 20.41
N GLN A 99 -23.69 21.93 20.31
CA GLN A 99 -24.83 21.27 20.94
C GLN A 99 -25.47 20.26 19.98
N ARG A 100 -25.57 20.61 18.70
CA ARG A 100 -26.24 19.80 17.68
C ARG A 100 -25.63 20.06 16.31
N SER A 101 -25.71 19.08 15.42
CA SER A 101 -25.44 19.28 13.99
C SER A 101 -26.44 18.54 13.12
N ILE A 102 -26.85 19.17 12.02
CA ILE A 102 -27.67 18.55 10.98
C ILE A 102 -26.85 18.56 9.69
N GLN A 103 -26.61 17.39 9.10
CA GLN A 103 -25.94 17.24 7.82
C GLN A 103 -26.94 16.80 6.75
N ILE A 104 -26.81 17.35 5.55
CA ILE A 104 -27.66 17.07 4.40
C ILE A 104 -26.78 16.68 3.23
N ASN A 105 -27.13 15.59 2.57
CA ASN A 105 -26.62 15.25 1.24
C ASN A 105 -27.62 15.74 0.19
N LEU A 106 -27.23 16.74 -0.61
CA LEU A 106 -28.10 17.32 -1.64
C LEU A 106 -28.30 16.41 -2.85
N GLU A 107 -27.43 15.42 -3.06
CA GLU A 107 -27.58 14.44 -4.15
C GLU A 107 -28.60 13.36 -3.79
N THR A 108 -28.54 12.85 -2.56
CA THR A 108 -29.41 11.73 -2.12
C THR A 108 -30.64 12.19 -1.33
N GLY A 109 -30.66 13.45 -0.87
CA GLY A 109 -31.66 13.96 0.08
C GLY A 109 -31.51 13.43 1.51
N GLU A 110 -30.46 12.65 1.80
CA GLU A 110 -30.24 12.06 3.13
C GLU A 110 -29.95 13.14 4.18
N VAL A 111 -30.68 13.12 5.30
CA VAL A 111 -30.51 14.01 6.45
C VAL A 111 -30.02 13.21 7.65
N LYS A 112 -28.92 13.66 8.26
CA LYS A 112 -28.36 13.09 9.50
C LYS A 112 -28.34 14.15 10.60
N CYS A 113 -28.85 13.81 11.77
CA CYS A 113 -28.80 14.66 12.96
C CYS A 113 -27.87 14.03 14.00
N PHE A 114 -27.00 14.84 14.58
CA PHE A 114 -26.13 14.45 15.68
C PHE A 114 -26.37 15.40 16.86
N ASP A 115 -26.67 14.83 18.02
CA ASP A 115 -26.90 15.55 19.27
C ASP A 115 -25.69 15.36 20.21
N TYR A 116 -25.14 16.48 20.66
CA TYR A 116 -23.98 16.58 21.54
C TYR A 116 -24.32 17.23 22.88
N SER A 117 -25.60 17.55 23.14
CA SER A 117 -26.05 18.22 24.36
C SER A 117 -25.69 17.47 25.65
N ASN A 118 -25.68 16.13 25.59
CA ASN A 118 -25.31 15.25 26.71
C ASN A 118 -23.84 14.76 26.64
N SER A 119 -23.03 15.31 25.73
CA SER A 119 -21.62 14.94 25.63
C SER A 119 -20.83 15.57 26.78
N GLU A 120 -20.07 14.75 27.52
CA GLU A 120 -19.15 15.25 28.55
C GLU A 120 -17.94 15.98 27.94
N ASN A 121 -17.61 15.68 26.67
CA ASN A 121 -16.48 16.28 25.96
C ASN A 121 -16.87 16.72 24.53
N PRO A 122 -17.75 17.73 24.39
CA PRO A 122 -18.24 18.16 23.09
C PRO A 122 -17.14 18.86 22.27
N PRO A 123 -17.24 18.85 20.93
CA PRO A 123 -16.42 19.71 20.08
C PRO A 123 -16.65 21.18 20.42
N ILE A 124 -15.59 21.99 20.44
CA ILE A 124 -15.69 23.44 20.71
C ILE A 124 -15.18 24.27 19.54
N LEU A 125 -15.57 25.55 19.52
CA LEU A 125 -15.25 26.45 18.43
C LEU A 125 -14.13 27.44 18.79
N HIS A 126 -13.14 27.57 17.90
CA HIS A 126 -12.06 28.58 18.00
C HIS A 126 -12.08 29.55 16.81
N ARG A 127 -11.43 30.70 16.99
CA ARG A 127 -11.25 31.74 15.97
C ARG A 127 -12.59 32.27 15.45
N LYS A 128 -13.47 32.68 16.37
CA LYS A 128 -14.86 33.03 16.05
C LYS A 128 -14.97 34.20 15.06
N GLU A 129 -14.01 35.11 15.07
CA GLU A 129 -13.89 36.23 14.14
C GLU A 129 -13.76 35.79 12.67
N THR A 130 -13.32 34.56 12.41
CA THR A 130 -13.20 34.04 11.03
C THR A 130 -14.54 33.67 10.40
N PHE A 131 -15.58 33.44 11.19
CA PHE A 131 -16.90 33.01 10.68
C PHE A 131 -17.85 34.17 10.39
N VAL A 132 -17.58 35.36 10.94
CA VAL A 132 -18.46 36.54 10.90
C VAL A 132 -17.84 37.68 10.10
N THR A 133 -18.65 38.65 9.69
CA THR A 133 -18.20 39.88 9.03
C THR A 133 -17.60 40.87 10.03
N ALA A 134 -16.84 41.86 9.53
CA ALA A 134 -16.15 42.84 10.38
C ALA A 134 -17.08 43.80 11.14
N ASP A 135 -18.33 43.95 10.69
CA ASP A 135 -19.40 44.72 11.31
C ASP A 135 -20.19 43.94 12.37
N TYR A 136 -19.87 42.65 12.57
CA TYR A 136 -20.52 41.84 13.59
C TYR A 136 -20.28 42.42 15.00
N PRO A 137 -21.30 42.56 15.87
CA PRO A 137 -21.18 43.30 17.13
C PRO A 137 -20.02 42.86 18.04
N GLN A 138 -19.71 41.56 18.08
CA GLN A 138 -18.63 41.00 18.91
C GLN A 138 -17.31 40.76 18.15
N TYR A 139 -17.19 41.18 16.89
CA TYR A 139 -16.03 40.90 16.03
C TYR A 139 -14.70 41.31 16.70
N GLN A 140 -14.64 42.52 17.25
CA GLN A 140 -13.43 43.03 17.90
C GLN A 140 -13.07 42.23 19.16
N LYS A 141 -14.07 41.76 19.92
CA LYS A 141 -13.86 40.92 21.11
C LYS A 141 -13.25 39.57 20.70
N PHE A 142 -13.80 38.92 19.67
CA PHE A 142 -13.30 37.65 19.17
C PHE A 142 -11.89 37.77 18.57
N SER A 143 -11.66 38.79 17.74
CA SER A 143 -10.35 39.01 17.12
C SER A 143 -9.26 39.30 18.17
N LYS A 144 -9.58 40.04 19.23
CA LYS A 144 -8.66 40.30 20.34
C LYS A 144 -8.32 39.03 21.11
N LEU A 145 -9.32 38.18 21.39
CA LEU A 145 -9.10 36.87 22.01
C LEU A 145 -8.16 36.03 21.16
N THR A 146 -8.45 35.85 19.88
CA THR A 146 -7.61 35.03 18.98
C THR A 146 -6.19 35.54 18.87
N ARG A 147 -5.96 36.86 18.74
CA ARG A 147 -4.59 37.40 18.76
C ARG A 147 -3.86 37.13 20.07
N SER A 148 -4.58 37.15 21.19
CA SER A 148 -4.00 36.84 22.50
C SER A 148 -3.63 35.36 22.56
N GLU A 149 -4.51 34.48 22.12
CA GLU A 149 -4.27 33.04 22.07
C GLU A 149 -3.11 32.66 21.15
N GLU A 150 -3.02 33.27 19.96
CA GLU A 150 -1.89 33.09 19.03
C GLU A 150 -0.57 33.56 19.67
N LYS A 151 -0.58 34.70 20.36
CA LYS A 151 0.62 35.21 21.04
C LYS A 151 1.10 34.28 22.15
N TRP A 152 0.17 33.59 22.82
CA TRP A 152 0.46 32.59 23.84
C TRP A 152 0.73 31.19 23.26
N GLY A 153 0.72 31.03 21.93
CA GLY A 153 0.89 29.73 21.26
C GLY A 153 -0.28 28.76 21.46
N LEU A 154 -1.43 29.23 21.98
CA LEU A 154 -2.55 28.37 22.35
C LEU A 154 -3.28 27.75 21.15
N LEU A 155 -3.07 28.27 19.94
CA LEU A 155 -3.72 27.78 18.72
C LEU A 155 -2.80 26.94 17.83
N ASP A 156 -1.57 26.67 18.25
CA ASP A 156 -0.57 25.96 17.45
C ASP A 156 -0.84 24.44 17.38
N ASN A 157 -1.52 23.89 18.41
CA ASN A 157 -1.84 22.48 18.52
C ASN A 157 -3.29 22.17 18.09
N THR A 158 -3.56 22.23 16.78
CA THR A 158 -4.91 22.10 16.23
C THR A 158 -5.61 20.75 16.47
N SER A 159 -4.85 19.68 16.78
CA SER A 159 -5.39 18.34 17.07
C SER A 159 -5.91 18.18 18.50
N MET A 160 -5.40 18.98 19.46
CA MET A 160 -5.71 18.84 20.89
C MET A 160 -6.83 19.78 21.36
N ILE A 161 -6.98 20.94 20.71
CA ILE A 161 -7.89 22.00 21.17
C ILE A 161 -9.35 21.81 20.73
N GLY A 162 -9.63 20.88 19.81
CA GLY A 162 -10.94 20.73 19.17
C GLY A 162 -12.09 20.27 20.09
N THR A 163 -11.81 19.84 21.33
CA THR A 163 -12.83 19.37 22.30
C THR A 163 -12.69 20.09 23.63
N ARG A 164 -13.80 20.23 24.38
CA ARG A 164 -13.85 21.02 25.63
C ARG A 164 -12.83 20.56 26.65
N GLU A 165 -12.74 19.26 26.89
CA GLU A 165 -11.80 18.68 27.85
C GLU A 165 -10.35 18.86 27.40
N GLY A 166 -10.08 18.67 26.09
CA GLY A 166 -8.75 18.89 25.51
C GLY A 166 -8.29 20.34 25.65
N TRP A 167 -9.19 21.29 25.40
CA TRP A 167 -8.94 22.71 25.55
C TRP A 167 -8.70 23.15 26.99
N LEU A 168 -9.57 22.75 27.94
CA LEU A 168 -9.38 23.09 29.35
C LEU A 168 -8.08 22.51 29.91
N LYS A 169 -7.72 21.28 29.51
CA LYS A 169 -6.44 20.66 29.87
C LYS A 169 -5.25 21.43 29.29
N TYR A 170 -5.36 21.89 28.05
CA TYR A 170 -4.28 22.62 27.38
C TYR A 170 -4.09 24.03 27.96
N LEU A 171 -5.16 24.73 28.29
CA LEU A 171 -5.11 25.98 29.06
C LEU A 171 -4.40 25.78 30.40
N GLY A 172 -4.80 24.74 31.15
CA GLY A 172 -4.15 24.37 32.41
C GLY A 172 -2.65 24.04 32.24
N TYR A 173 -2.27 23.34 31.17
CA TYR A 173 -0.86 23.07 30.83
C TYR A 173 -0.06 24.36 30.58
N CYS A 174 -0.64 25.31 29.87
CA CYS A 174 -0.03 26.60 29.59
C CYS A 174 -0.04 27.56 30.80
N GLY A 175 -0.62 27.15 31.93
CA GLY A 175 -0.71 27.97 33.15
C GLY A 175 -1.64 29.16 33.00
N VAL A 176 -2.56 29.12 32.04
CA VAL A 176 -3.48 30.20 31.72
C VAL A 176 -4.92 29.72 31.75
N GLU A 177 -5.85 30.64 31.89
CA GLU A 177 -7.28 30.37 31.71
C GLU A 177 -7.91 31.47 30.87
N ILE A 178 -9.12 31.22 30.36
CA ILE A 178 -9.88 32.20 29.61
C ILE A 178 -10.97 32.79 30.51
N GLN A 179 -10.83 34.06 30.87
CA GLN A 179 -11.85 34.81 31.59
C GLN A 179 -12.38 35.93 30.68
N ASP A 180 -13.69 35.93 30.42
CA ASP A 180 -14.39 36.92 29.58
C ASP A 180 -13.66 37.25 28.26
N HIS A 181 -13.35 36.21 27.48
CA HIS A 181 -12.60 36.29 26.21
C HIS A 181 -11.22 36.96 26.35
N THR A 182 -10.58 36.83 27.50
CA THR A 182 -9.20 37.28 27.74
C THR A 182 -8.39 36.13 28.33
N VAL A 183 -7.16 35.94 27.82
CA VAL A 183 -6.20 35.00 28.39
C VAL A 183 -5.60 35.61 29.65
N VAL A 184 -5.79 34.96 30.80
CA VAL A 184 -5.22 35.39 32.09
C VAL A 184 -4.30 34.32 32.64
N GLU A 185 -3.19 34.73 33.24
CA GLU A 185 -2.21 33.84 33.86
C GLU A 185 -2.66 33.47 35.28
N LEU A 186 -2.62 32.19 35.61
CA LEU A 186 -3.00 31.70 36.93
C LEU A 186 -1.90 32.05 37.95
N CYS A 187 -2.17 33.07 38.78
CA CYS A 187 -1.27 33.49 39.85
C CYS A 187 -1.25 32.41 40.96
N GLN A 188 -0.11 31.71 41.11
CA GLN A 188 0.03 30.54 41.98
C GLN A 188 -0.25 30.88 43.46
N GLN A 189 -1.34 30.34 44.00
CA GLN A 189 -1.47 30.07 45.44
C GLN A 189 -1.60 28.57 45.67
N GLY A 190 -0.50 27.98 46.17
CA GLY A 190 -0.50 26.84 47.08
C GLY A 190 -1.06 25.50 46.60
N ASN A 191 -0.15 24.59 46.23
CA ASN A 191 -0.30 23.13 46.28
C ASN A 191 -1.42 22.49 45.43
N SER A 192 -1.10 22.24 44.17
CA SER A 192 -1.25 20.89 43.61
C SER A 192 -0.24 20.71 42.48
N GLU A 193 0.74 19.82 42.67
CA GLU A 193 1.60 19.30 41.60
C GLU A 193 0.72 18.54 40.60
N LEU A 194 0.12 19.24 39.65
CA LEU A 194 -0.20 18.64 38.35
C LEU A 194 1.06 18.73 37.51
N SER A 195 2.03 17.87 37.85
CA SER A 195 3.21 17.65 37.03
C SER A 195 2.75 17.32 35.61
N ILE A 196 3.31 18.00 34.61
CA ILE A 196 3.36 17.53 33.22
C ILE A 196 3.51 16.01 33.29
N PRO A 197 2.59 15.17 32.72
CA PRO A 197 2.77 13.74 32.79
C PRO A 197 4.14 13.47 32.19
N LYS A 198 5.09 13.07 33.03
CA LYS A 198 6.47 12.85 32.62
C LYS A 198 6.39 11.75 31.58
N ILE A 199 6.57 12.10 30.30
CA ILE A 199 6.47 11.13 29.23
C ILE A 199 7.67 10.23 29.35
N GLU A 200 7.41 8.99 29.75
CA GLU A 200 8.46 8.00 29.97
C GLU A 200 8.75 7.30 28.65
N ARG A 201 9.22 8.06 27.65
CA ARG A 201 9.48 7.56 26.28
C ARG A 201 10.35 6.29 26.25
N HIS A 202 11.27 6.17 27.20
CA HIS A 202 12.11 4.97 27.38
C HIS A 202 11.28 3.68 27.63
N LYS A 203 10.05 3.77 28.14
CA LYS A 203 9.14 2.63 28.34
C LYS A 203 8.46 2.14 27.06
N ALA A 204 8.60 2.88 25.95
CA ALA A 204 8.11 2.42 24.64
C ALA A 204 9.06 1.38 24.00
N ALA A 205 10.34 1.35 24.41
CA ALA A 205 11.29 0.34 23.98
C ALA A 205 10.86 -1.05 24.47
N MET A 206 10.79 -2.01 23.55
CA MET A 206 10.37 -3.39 23.84
C MET A 206 11.58 -4.33 23.79
N LEU A 207 11.69 -5.22 24.77
CA LEU A 207 12.55 -6.40 24.68
C LEU A 207 11.98 -7.34 23.62
N ARG A 208 12.79 -7.67 22.61
CA ARG A 208 12.43 -8.60 21.52
C ARG A 208 13.45 -9.72 21.48
N ASN A 209 12.97 -10.92 21.16
CA ASN A 209 13.81 -12.11 21.00
C ASN A 209 14.16 -12.38 19.53
N SER A 210 13.84 -11.44 18.65
CA SER A 210 14.06 -11.54 17.21
C SER A 210 14.34 -10.17 16.62
N LEU A 211 15.00 -10.18 15.46
CA LEU A 211 15.32 -8.99 14.68
C LEU A 211 14.06 -8.18 14.33
N SER A 212 14.15 -6.86 14.44
CA SER A 212 13.05 -5.97 14.10
C SER A 212 12.65 -6.08 12.62
N LYS A 213 11.38 -5.79 12.35
CA LYS A 213 10.83 -5.85 10.98
C LYS A 213 11.63 -5.01 9.97
N PRO A 214 12.02 -3.75 10.27
CA PRO A 214 12.81 -2.95 9.33
C PRO A 214 14.12 -3.64 8.94
N LEU A 215 14.83 -4.24 9.90
CA LEU A 215 16.11 -4.88 9.63
C LEU A 215 15.98 -6.27 8.98
N ARG A 216 14.93 -7.03 9.28
CA ARG A 216 14.60 -8.24 8.50
C ARG A 216 14.43 -7.91 7.02
N LEU A 217 13.72 -6.83 6.71
CA LEU A 217 13.52 -6.40 5.32
C LEU A 217 14.81 -5.94 4.63
N VAL A 218 15.81 -5.45 5.38
CA VAL A 218 17.13 -5.12 4.82
C VAL A 218 17.90 -6.39 4.46
N LEU A 219 17.88 -7.40 5.33
CA LEU A 219 18.51 -8.70 5.08
C LEU A 219 17.82 -9.45 3.94
N GLU A 220 16.48 -9.52 3.93
CA GLU A 220 15.68 -10.14 2.86
C GLU A 220 15.87 -9.46 1.50
N ALA A 221 16.31 -8.20 1.50
CA ALA A 221 16.64 -7.44 0.29
C ALA A 221 18.10 -7.58 -0.15
N ASP A 222 18.91 -8.40 0.53
CA ASP A 222 20.34 -8.58 0.29
C ASP A 222 21.13 -7.25 0.23
N LEU A 223 20.73 -6.28 1.05
CA LEU A 223 21.35 -4.94 1.08
C LEU A 223 22.59 -4.86 1.97
N PHE A 224 22.81 -5.85 2.83
CA PHE A 224 24.04 -5.98 3.59
C PHE A 224 25.11 -6.69 2.74
N VAL A 225 26.26 -6.05 2.58
CA VAL A 225 27.43 -6.63 1.93
C VAL A 225 28.50 -6.93 2.97
N ASP A 226 29.24 -8.03 2.77
CA ASP A 226 30.35 -8.43 3.64
C ASP A 226 31.32 -7.26 3.92
N GLY A 227 31.55 -6.99 5.21
CA GLY A 227 32.42 -5.91 5.68
C GLY A 227 31.73 -4.55 5.86
N GLU A 228 30.44 -4.43 5.57
CA GLU A 228 29.67 -3.22 5.86
C GLU A 228 29.40 -3.03 7.36
N THR A 229 29.26 -1.77 7.74
CA THR A 229 29.04 -1.33 9.12
C THR A 229 27.58 -0.96 9.36
N PHE A 230 27.07 -1.28 10.55
CA PHE A 230 25.70 -1.02 10.98
C PHE A 230 25.63 -0.13 12.23
N PHE A 231 24.72 0.84 12.23
CA PHE A 231 24.44 1.68 13.40
C PHE A 231 22.94 1.81 13.69
N ASP A 232 22.53 1.57 14.94
CA ASP A 232 21.15 1.70 15.38
C ASP A 232 20.94 2.97 16.23
N TYR A 233 20.22 3.95 15.68
CA TYR A 233 19.91 5.24 16.31
C TYR A 233 18.60 5.13 17.09
N GLY A 234 18.70 5.11 18.42
CA GLY A 234 17.59 4.81 19.34
C GLY A 234 17.43 3.32 19.58
N CYS A 235 18.53 2.61 19.84
CA CYS A 235 18.57 1.14 19.91
C CYS A 235 17.81 0.51 21.09
N GLY A 236 17.36 1.30 22.06
CA GLY A 236 16.76 0.80 23.29
C GLY A 236 17.68 -0.20 24.00
N TYR A 237 17.16 -1.41 24.24
CA TYR A 237 17.92 -2.50 24.87
C TYR A 237 19.00 -3.14 23.96
N GLY A 238 19.11 -2.74 22.69
CA GLY A 238 20.15 -3.19 21.77
C GLY A 238 19.94 -4.59 21.16
N GLY A 239 18.70 -5.09 21.13
CA GLY A 239 18.40 -6.42 20.56
C GLY A 239 18.77 -6.54 19.08
N ASP A 240 18.48 -5.50 18.29
CA ASP A 240 18.82 -5.45 16.87
C ASP A 240 20.34 -5.46 16.63
N ILE A 241 21.10 -4.72 17.46
CA ILE A 241 22.58 -4.72 17.43
C ILE A 241 23.13 -6.13 17.66
N GLN A 242 22.59 -6.84 18.66
CA GLN A 242 23.03 -8.20 18.98
C GLN A 242 22.78 -9.18 17.83
N HIS A 243 21.60 -9.11 17.21
CA HIS A 243 21.26 -9.99 16.09
C HIS A 243 22.10 -9.68 14.84
N ILE A 244 22.29 -8.42 14.47
CA ILE A 244 23.13 -8.06 13.31
C ILE A 244 24.60 -8.43 13.55
N ALA A 245 25.10 -8.32 14.79
CA ALA A 245 26.44 -8.80 15.13
C ALA A 245 26.57 -10.33 15.02
N GLN A 246 25.51 -11.09 15.33
CA GLN A 246 25.49 -12.56 15.16
C GLN A 246 25.53 -12.99 13.70
N GLU A 247 24.98 -12.17 12.80
CA GLU A 247 25.09 -12.35 11.33
C GLU A 247 26.49 -11.98 10.79
N GLY A 248 27.42 -11.52 11.65
CA GLY A 248 28.82 -11.27 11.29
C GLY A 248 29.17 -9.82 10.94
N TYR A 249 28.22 -8.88 11.06
CA TYR A 249 28.44 -7.47 10.73
C TYR A 249 28.93 -6.65 11.93
N ALA A 250 29.71 -5.61 11.64
CA ALA A 250 30.15 -4.66 12.66
C ALA A 250 28.97 -3.74 13.06
N ALA A 251 28.38 -4.00 14.22
CA ALA A 251 27.20 -3.31 14.72
C ALA A 251 27.49 -2.43 15.94
N ALA A 252 26.95 -1.23 15.95
CA ALA A 252 26.94 -0.32 17.10
C ALA A 252 25.57 0.36 17.23
N GLY A 253 25.32 1.05 18.34
CA GLY A 253 24.11 1.84 18.47
C GLY A 253 24.15 2.78 19.66
N TRP A 254 23.16 3.67 19.70
CA TRP A 254 23.03 4.70 20.71
C TRP A 254 21.57 4.83 21.11
N ASP A 255 21.31 5.09 22.38
CA ASP A 255 19.98 5.39 22.89
C ASP A 255 20.07 6.45 23.98
N PRO A 256 19.24 7.51 23.96
CA PRO A 256 19.34 8.60 24.92
C PRO A 256 19.12 8.19 26.39
N TYR A 257 18.52 7.02 26.64
CA TYR A 257 18.26 6.50 27.98
C TYR A 257 19.06 5.24 28.30
N TYR A 258 19.02 4.23 27.42
CA TYR A 258 19.61 2.92 27.67
C TYR A 258 21.12 2.85 27.36
N GLN A 259 21.60 3.68 26.43
CA GLN A 259 23.00 3.74 26.03
C GLN A 259 23.47 5.18 25.73
N PRO A 260 23.37 6.11 26.70
CA PRO A 260 23.61 7.53 26.46
C PRO A 260 25.07 7.85 26.15
N ASP A 261 26.00 7.08 26.71
CA ASP A 261 27.45 7.27 26.58
C ASP A 261 28.05 6.63 25.31
N SER A 262 27.24 5.85 24.57
CA SER A 262 27.71 5.21 23.32
C SER A 262 28.02 6.28 22.26
N PRO A 263 29.16 6.22 21.57
CA PRO A 263 29.49 7.21 20.55
C PRO A 263 28.57 7.05 19.34
N ARG A 264 28.06 8.17 18.83
CA ARG A 264 27.34 8.25 17.56
C ARG A 264 28.36 8.21 16.43
N ILE A 265 28.45 7.09 15.71
CA ILE A 265 29.45 6.84 14.66
C ILE A 265 28.78 6.71 13.29
N CYS A 266 29.50 7.09 12.23
CA CYS A 266 29.02 6.89 10.87
C CYS A 266 29.08 5.41 10.47
N ALA A 267 28.04 4.92 9.82
CA ALA A 267 27.93 3.54 9.35
C ALA A 267 27.39 3.47 7.92
N ASP A 268 27.63 2.35 7.24
CA ASP A 268 27.11 2.11 5.89
C ASP A 268 25.59 2.05 5.91
N ILE A 269 25.04 1.32 6.88
CA ILE A 269 23.60 1.20 7.12
C ILE A 269 23.27 1.79 8.49
N VAL A 270 22.32 2.73 8.53
CA VAL A 270 21.82 3.32 9.77
C VAL A 270 20.32 3.03 9.90
N ASN A 271 19.88 2.61 11.09
CA ASN A 271 18.48 2.41 11.40
C ASN A 271 17.99 3.48 12.39
N ILE A 272 16.82 4.06 12.13
CA ILE A 272 16.05 4.88 13.08
C ILE A 272 14.66 4.27 13.22
N GLY A 273 14.64 3.03 13.73
CA GLY A 273 13.45 2.18 13.77
C GLY A 273 12.54 2.49 14.95
N TYR A 274 11.33 2.96 14.67
CA TYR A 274 10.27 3.25 15.65
C TYR A 274 10.58 4.36 16.68
N VAL A 275 11.55 5.22 16.37
CA VAL A 275 11.99 6.31 17.25
C VAL A 275 11.17 7.58 17.02
N ILE A 276 11.00 8.00 15.77
CA ILE A 276 10.28 9.26 15.46
C ILE A 276 8.81 9.23 15.86
N ASN A 277 8.22 8.06 16.13
CA ASN A 277 6.86 7.96 16.64
C ASN A 277 6.73 8.06 18.16
N VAL A 278 7.84 8.00 18.91
CA VAL A 278 7.82 8.14 20.38
C VAL A 278 8.34 9.49 20.87
N ILE A 279 8.81 10.34 19.95
CA ILE A 279 9.25 11.70 20.25
C ILE A 279 8.06 12.66 20.08
N GLU A 280 7.68 13.33 21.15
CA GLU A 280 6.55 14.26 21.21
C GLU A 280 6.85 15.60 20.52
N SER A 281 8.09 16.10 20.63
CA SER A 281 8.51 17.37 20.02
C SER A 281 8.73 17.21 18.52
N LEU A 282 8.06 18.03 17.71
CA LEU A 282 8.23 18.05 16.25
C LEU A 282 9.66 18.46 15.85
N GLU A 283 10.26 19.39 16.59
CA GLU A 283 11.63 19.83 16.36
C GLU A 283 12.63 18.71 16.68
N GLU A 284 12.49 18.05 17.84
CA GLU A 284 13.35 16.92 18.22
C GLU A 284 13.20 15.75 17.24
N ARG A 285 11.99 15.47 16.73
CA ARG A 285 11.78 14.47 15.67
C ARG A 285 12.59 14.80 14.42
N ARG A 286 12.49 16.06 13.97
CA ARG A 286 13.20 16.54 12.78
C ARG A 286 14.71 16.42 12.99
N GLU A 287 15.22 16.86 14.14
CA GLU A 287 16.64 16.76 14.48
C GLU A 287 17.11 15.31 14.58
N ALA A 288 16.35 14.41 15.20
CA ALA A 288 16.69 13.00 15.30
C ALA A 288 16.82 12.36 13.91
N LEU A 289 15.89 12.65 12.99
CA LEU A 289 15.94 12.16 11.62
C LEU A 289 17.15 12.72 10.85
N LEU A 290 17.43 14.02 10.98
CA LEU A 290 18.61 14.66 10.37
C LEU A 290 19.93 14.12 10.94
N ASN A 291 20.00 13.87 12.24
CA ASN A 291 21.17 13.31 12.90
C ASN A 291 21.42 11.87 12.46
N ALA A 292 20.39 11.03 12.41
CA ALA A 292 20.51 9.67 11.89
C ALA A 292 20.98 9.68 10.43
N TRP A 293 20.41 10.56 9.60
CA TRP A 293 20.88 10.75 8.22
C TRP A 293 22.33 11.18 8.15
N GLY A 294 22.79 12.10 9.00
CA GLY A 294 24.18 12.55 9.08
C GLY A 294 25.18 11.43 9.36
N LEU A 295 24.75 10.34 10.00
CA LEU A 295 25.58 9.16 10.27
C LEU A 295 25.58 8.15 9.11
N THR A 296 24.66 8.27 8.16
CA THR A 296 24.46 7.32 7.06
C THR A 296 25.44 7.54 5.91
N LYS A 297 26.21 6.51 5.55
CA LYS A 297 27.06 6.51 4.35
C LYS A 297 26.37 5.95 3.10
N LYS A 298 25.51 4.92 3.23
CA LYS A 298 24.80 4.30 2.09
C LYS A 298 23.28 4.29 2.26
N LEU A 299 22.78 3.63 3.31
CA LEU A 299 21.35 3.37 3.49
C LEU A 299 20.85 3.81 4.87
N LEU A 300 19.81 4.65 4.88
CA LEU A 300 19.04 4.96 6.08
C LEU A 300 17.72 4.20 6.06
N VAL A 301 17.45 3.46 7.13
CA VAL A 301 16.21 2.73 7.35
C VAL A 301 15.36 3.52 8.34
N VAL A 302 14.20 4.00 7.89
CA VAL A 302 13.26 4.76 8.71
C VAL A 302 12.02 3.92 8.95
N ALA A 303 11.62 3.74 10.21
CA ALA A 303 10.36 3.08 10.52
C ALA A 303 9.55 3.83 11.59
N ALA A 304 8.24 3.85 11.43
CA ALA A 304 7.30 4.40 12.39
C ALA A 304 5.98 3.61 12.42
N GLN A 305 5.20 3.77 13.49
CA GLN A 305 3.86 3.16 13.56
C GLN A 305 2.89 3.93 12.65
N VAL A 306 2.10 3.19 11.88
CA VAL A 306 1.09 3.74 10.96
C VAL A 306 -0.30 3.61 11.60
N LEU A 307 -1.17 4.59 11.36
CA LEU A 307 -2.57 4.55 11.76
C LEU A 307 -3.26 3.41 11.01
N ILE A 308 -3.88 2.52 11.75
CA ILE A 308 -4.72 1.46 11.21
C ILE A 308 -6.07 1.67 11.86
N ASP A 309 -7.15 1.76 11.08
CA ASP A 309 -8.53 1.83 11.56
C ASP A 309 -8.85 0.59 12.40
N ASP A 310 -8.50 0.65 13.69
CA ASP A 310 -8.79 -0.35 14.71
C ASP A 310 -9.77 0.34 15.67
N THR A 311 -11.04 -0.02 15.54
CA THR A 311 -12.18 0.57 16.27
C THR A 311 -12.13 0.42 17.79
N ASP A 312 -11.08 -0.18 18.35
CA ASP A 312 -10.92 -0.44 19.76
C ASP A 312 -9.68 0.27 20.32
N ARG A 313 -9.85 1.49 20.87
CA ARG A 313 -8.96 2.04 21.92
C ARG A 313 -9.47 3.34 22.53
N GLY A 314 -9.76 3.29 23.84
CA GLY A 314 -9.88 4.47 24.71
C GLY A 314 -8.51 5.10 24.98
N GLN A 315 -8.01 5.84 23.99
CA GLN A 315 -6.72 6.54 24.05
C GLN A 315 -6.92 8.04 24.27
N ILE A 316 -6.06 8.64 25.10
CA ILE A 316 -6.05 10.09 25.37
C ILE A 316 -5.12 10.74 24.35
N ALA A 317 -5.66 11.66 23.53
CA ALA A 317 -4.86 12.42 22.57
C ALA A 317 -3.85 13.34 23.28
N TYR A 318 -2.62 13.43 22.75
CA TYR A 318 -1.55 14.32 23.23
C TYR A 318 -0.72 14.79 22.03
N GLY A 319 -0.59 16.09 21.80
CA GLY A 319 0.06 16.60 20.57
C GLY A 319 -0.65 16.11 19.30
N ASP A 320 0.12 15.58 18.35
CA ASP A 320 -0.35 14.89 17.14
C ASP A 320 -0.32 13.35 17.27
N GLY A 321 -0.27 12.85 18.51
CA GLY A 321 -0.28 11.43 18.83
C GLY A 321 -1.20 11.12 20.02
N VAL A 322 -0.97 9.98 20.67
CA VAL A 322 -1.72 9.55 21.85
C VAL A 322 -0.77 9.25 23.00
N ILE A 323 -1.21 9.52 24.23
CA ILE A 323 -0.57 8.95 25.43
C ILE A 323 -1.18 7.59 25.69
N THR A 324 -0.33 6.57 25.79
CA THR A 324 -0.75 5.22 26.15
C THR A 324 -0.98 5.10 27.66
N SER A 325 -1.62 4.03 28.11
CA SER A 325 -1.79 3.71 29.54
C SER A 325 -0.47 3.52 30.31
N ARG A 326 0.67 3.46 29.60
CA ARG A 326 2.02 3.38 30.17
C ARG A 326 2.72 4.75 30.26
N ASN A 327 2.00 5.87 30.06
CA ASN A 327 2.54 7.23 30.00
C ASN A 327 3.64 7.41 28.93
N THR A 328 3.53 6.70 27.81
CA THR A 328 4.39 6.88 26.63
C THR A 328 3.64 7.67 25.56
N PHE A 329 4.34 8.56 24.85
CA PHE A 329 3.82 9.18 23.63
C PHE A 329 3.92 8.21 22.46
N GLN A 330 2.90 8.22 21.60
CA GLN A 330 2.87 7.43 20.39
C GLN A 330 2.16 8.20 19.28
N LYS A 331 2.87 8.57 18.22
CA LYS A 331 2.28 9.03 16.96
C LYS A 331 1.99 7.83 16.05
N TYR A 332 0.82 7.85 15.44
CA TYR A 332 0.42 6.94 14.37
C TYR A 332 0.36 7.75 13.09
N TYR A 333 1.28 7.51 12.17
CA TYR A 333 1.36 8.25 10.91
C TYR A 333 0.39 7.66 9.88
N GLU A 334 -0.17 8.47 8.98
CA GLU A 334 -0.63 7.92 7.71
C GLU A 334 0.58 7.52 6.85
N GLN A 335 0.42 6.56 5.93
CA GLN A 335 1.55 6.06 5.14
C GLN A 335 2.12 7.18 4.25
N GLU A 336 1.27 7.94 3.56
CA GLU A 336 1.67 9.10 2.76
C GLU A 336 2.25 10.23 3.63
N GLU A 337 1.66 10.49 4.79
CA GLU A 337 2.16 11.50 5.74
C GLU A 337 3.61 11.21 6.13
N LEU A 338 3.91 9.95 6.47
CA LEU A 338 5.27 9.54 6.82
C LEU A 338 6.23 9.70 5.65
N LYS A 339 5.83 9.35 4.43
CA LYS A 339 6.66 9.56 3.23
C LYS A 339 6.99 11.03 3.04
N ILE A 340 5.96 11.88 3.01
CA ILE A 340 6.09 13.32 2.80
C ILE A 340 6.99 13.93 3.86
N TYR A 341 6.83 13.53 5.12
CA TYR A 341 7.67 13.98 6.21
C TYR A 341 9.15 13.63 5.98
N ILE A 342 9.45 12.36 5.64
CA ILE A 342 10.83 11.91 5.39
C ILE A 342 11.42 12.67 4.19
N ASP A 343 10.68 12.72 3.07
CA ASP A 343 11.12 13.37 1.83
C ASP A 343 11.43 14.85 2.05
N GLN A 344 10.57 15.58 2.78
CA GLN A 344 10.75 17.01 3.04
C GLN A 344 11.89 17.29 4.01
N VAL A 345 12.05 16.47 5.06
CA VAL A 345 13.12 16.68 6.06
C VAL A 345 14.48 16.35 5.45
N LEU A 346 14.58 15.25 4.69
CA LEU A 346 15.85 14.78 4.13
C LEU A 346 16.16 15.37 2.74
N SER A 347 15.14 15.90 2.04
CA SER A 347 15.23 16.34 0.64
C SER A 347 15.70 15.21 -0.31
N VAL A 348 15.27 13.97 -0.04
CA VAL A 348 15.59 12.76 -0.81
C VAL A 348 14.31 11.94 -0.96
N ASP A 349 14.09 11.32 -2.13
CA ASP A 349 12.95 10.42 -2.34
C ASP A 349 13.12 9.12 -1.54
N ALA A 350 12.31 8.96 -0.50
CA ALA A 350 12.25 7.74 0.30
C ALA A 350 11.46 6.64 -0.43
N ILE A 351 12.01 5.43 -0.44
CA ILE A 351 11.42 4.26 -1.10
C ILE A 351 10.62 3.45 -0.06
N PRO A 352 9.28 3.34 -0.19
CA PRO A 352 8.51 2.49 0.71
C PRO A 352 8.82 1.01 0.45
N VAL A 353 9.02 0.26 1.54
CA VAL A 353 9.31 -1.17 1.49
C VAL A 353 8.17 -1.99 2.10
N ALA A 354 7.54 -1.44 3.13
CA ALA A 354 6.34 -1.97 3.77
C ALA A 354 5.58 -0.84 4.48
N LEU A 355 4.40 -1.14 5.03
CA LEU A 355 3.69 -0.22 5.91
C LEU A 355 4.60 0.29 7.03
N GLY A 356 4.75 1.61 7.08
CA GLY A 356 5.53 2.35 8.07
C GLY A 356 7.04 2.23 7.91
N ILE A 357 7.56 1.67 6.81
CA ILE A 357 8.99 1.39 6.63
C ILE A 357 9.47 1.91 5.28
N TYR A 358 10.51 2.74 5.34
CA TYR A 358 11.12 3.41 4.20
C TYR A 358 12.63 3.22 4.17
N PHE A 359 13.17 3.00 2.97
CA PHE A 359 14.60 3.01 2.69
C PHE A 359 14.99 4.30 1.98
N VAL A 360 16.02 4.96 2.48
CA VAL A 360 16.54 6.22 1.93
C VAL A 360 18.00 6.01 1.56
N PHE A 361 18.29 6.04 0.27
CA PHE A 361 19.64 5.81 -0.28
C PHE A 361 20.39 7.13 -0.42
N ARG A 362 21.68 7.13 -0.05
CA ARG A 362 22.61 8.25 -0.25
C ARG A 362 22.91 8.47 -1.72
N ASP A 363 23.15 7.39 -2.46
CA ASP A 363 23.29 7.43 -3.91
C ASP A 363 21.95 7.14 -4.58
N ALA A 364 21.46 8.10 -5.37
CA ALA A 364 20.25 7.93 -6.17
C ALA A 364 20.36 6.75 -7.16
N ALA A 365 21.56 6.42 -7.66
CA ALA A 365 21.77 5.29 -8.56
C ALA A 365 21.61 3.94 -7.83
N GLU A 366 22.03 3.84 -6.57
CA GLU A 366 21.78 2.66 -5.73
C GLU A 366 20.27 2.50 -5.48
N GLY A 367 19.58 3.60 -5.15
CA GLY A 367 18.12 3.59 -5.00
C GLY A 367 17.39 3.13 -6.27
N GLN A 368 17.82 3.57 -7.46
CA GLN A 368 17.26 3.11 -8.73
C GLN A 368 17.58 1.63 -9.02
N SER A 369 18.77 1.15 -8.64
CA SER A 369 19.13 -0.27 -8.74
C SER A 369 18.23 -1.12 -7.86
N PHE A 370 17.99 -0.70 -6.62
CA PHE A 370 17.06 -1.35 -5.69
C PHE A 370 15.62 -1.35 -6.21
N ARG A 371 15.16 -0.25 -6.81
CA ARG A 371 13.83 -0.22 -7.46
C ARG A 371 13.74 -1.22 -8.61
N ALA A 372 14.76 -1.31 -9.45
CA ALA A 372 14.76 -2.19 -10.61
C ALA A 372 14.80 -3.67 -10.21
N SER A 373 15.57 -4.03 -9.17
CA SER A 373 15.67 -5.42 -8.73
C SER A 373 14.34 -5.99 -8.25
N ARG A 374 13.46 -5.17 -7.65
CA ARG A 374 12.12 -5.57 -7.19
C ARG A 374 11.16 -6.04 -8.30
N PHE A 375 11.46 -5.73 -9.56
CA PHE A 375 10.64 -6.09 -10.70
C PHE A 375 11.33 -7.07 -11.66
N ARG A 376 12.49 -7.64 -11.29
CA ARG A 376 13.13 -8.66 -12.10
C ARG A 376 12.49 -10.02 -11.90
N SER A 377 12.26 -10.75 -12.98
CA SER A 377 11.85 -12.15 -12.91
C SER A 377 13.03 -13.11 -12.76
N HIS A 378 12.90 -14.15 -11.95
CA HIS A 378 13.85 -15.25 -11.94
C HIS A 378 13.75 -16.09 -13.23
N LEU A 379 14.85 -16.21 -13.98
CA LEU A 379 14.91 -16.97 -15.23
C LEU A 379 16.02 -18.01 -15.16
N LEU A 380 15.75 -19.19 -15.69
CA LEU A 380 16.74 -20.26 -15.81
C LEU A 380 17.53 -20.11 -17.11
N THR A 381 18.81 -20.44 -17.06
CA THR A 381 19.64 -20.53 -18.26
C THR A 381 19.15 -21.67 -19.17
N PRO A 382 18.91 -21.41 -20.47
CA PRO A 382 18.50 -22.43 -21.42
C PRO A 382 19.44 -23.64 -21.44
N ARG A 383 18.86 -24.84 -21.53
CA ARG A 383 19.65 -26.08 -21.55
C ARG A 383 20.30 -26.30 -22.91
N VAL A 384 21.49 -26.86 -22.89
CA VAL A 384 22.20 -27.30 -24.10
C VAL A 384 21.46 -28.53 -24.65
N ARG A 385 20.89 -28.41 -25.87
CA ARG A 385 20.05 -29.46 -26.49
C ARG A 385 20.85 -30.37 -27.43
N SER A 386 22.02 -29.93 -27.90
CA SER A 386 22.83 -30.65 -28.89
C SER A 386 24.28 -30.86 -28.44
N GLN A 387 24.78 -32.09 -28.63
CA GLN A 387 26.21 -32.44 -28.45
C GLN A 387 27.04 -31.89 -29.61
N VAL A 388 27.41 -30.61 -29.51
CA VAL A 388 28.32 -29.97 -30.45
C VAL A 388 29.71 -30.02 -29.83
N LYS A 389 30.62 -30.86 -30.39
CA LYS A 389 32.01 -31.00 -29.90
C LYS A 389 32.69 -29.65 -29.64
N ARG A 390 32.47 -28.70 -30.55
CA ARG A 390 33.02 -27.34 -30.46
C ARG A 390 32.47 -26.53 -29.29
N PHE A 391 31.26 -26.80 -28.78
CA PHE A 391 30.74 -26.11 -27.59
C PHE A 391 31.25 -26.77 -26.31
N GLU A 392 31.32 -28.10 -26.26
CA GLU A 392 31.81 -28.86 -25.10
C GLU A 392 33.22 -28.42 -24.68
N ASP A 393 34.11 -28.22 -25.65
CA ASP A 393 35.49 -27.76 -25.43
C ASP A 393 35.59 -26.38 -24.74
N TYR A 394 34.55 -25.55 -24.81
CA TYR A 394 34.54 -24.20 -24.23
C TYR A 394 33.38 -23.97 -23.24
N ALA A 395 32.68 -25.03 -22.83
CA ALA A 395 31.46 -24.90 -22.03
C ALA A 395 31.70 -24.14 -20.71
N GLU A 396 32.79 -24.44 -20.00
CA GLU A 396 33.16 -23.73 -18.77
C GLU A 396 33.51 -22.25 -19.03
N MET A 397 34.21 -21.95 -20.13
CA MET A 397 34.57 -20.58 -20.50
C MET A 397 33.36 -19.76 -20.94
N LEU A 398 32.36 -20.40 -21.57
CA LEU A 398 31.15 -19.75 -22.08
C LEU A 398 30.02 -19.69 -21.05
N ALA A 399 30.08 -20.48 -19.97
CA ALA A 399 29.08 -20.48 -18.91
C ALA A 399 28.84 -19.08 -18.28
N PRO A 400 29.87 -18.26 -17.98
CA PRO A 400 29.67 -16.89 -17.51
C PRO A 400 28.93 -16.00 -18.53
N LEU A 401 29.19 -16.18 -19.83
CA LEU A 401 28.49 -15.45 -20.89
C LEU A 401 27.02 -15.88 -21.00
N MET A 402 26.74 -17.19 -20.89
CA MET A 402 25.38 -17.71 -20.86
C MET A 402 24.62 -17.18 -19.64
N ALA A 403 25.22 -17.22 -18.46
CA ALA A 403 24.64 -16.69 -17.23
C ALA A 403 24.35 -15.18 -17.33
N PHE A 404 25.27 -14.41 -17.92
CA PHE A 404 25.05 -12.98 -18.18
C PHE A 404 23.86 -12.74 -19.09
N VAL A 405 23.75 -13.46 -20.21
CA VAL A 405 22.62 -13.26 -21.14
C VAL A 405 21.30 -13.73 -20.50
N SER A 406 21.32 -14.78 -19.67
CA SER A 406 20.15 -15.18 -18.87
C SER A 406 19.72 -14.11 -17.86
N ASP A 407 20.67 -13.42 -17.22
CA ASP A 407 20.36 -12.33 -16.30
C ASP A 407 19.91 -11.05 -17.03
N ARG A 408 20.52 -10.70 -18.17
CA ARG A 408 20.32 -9.38 -18.80
C ARG A 408 19.44 -9.37 -20.04
N GLY A 409 19.20 -10.53 -20.66
CA GLY A 409 18.49 -10.65 -21.94
C GLY A 409 19.25 -10.05 -23.13
N ARG A 410 20.53 -9.69 -22.97
CA ARG A 410 21.38 -9.08 -24.00
C ARG A 410 22.84 -9.47 -23.81
N LEU A 411 23.66 -9.26 -24.84
CA LEU A 411 25.10 -9.46 -24.75
C LEU A 411 25.79 -8.39 -23.87
N PRO A 412 26.92 -8.74 -23.21
CA PRO A 412 27.69 -7.79 -22.41
C PRO A 412 28.33 -6.70 -23.29
N VAL A 413 28.42 -5.49 -22.75
CA VAL A 413 29.31 -4.45 -23.28
C VAL A 413 30.64 -4.44 -22.51
N LYS A 414 31.58 -3.61 -22.96
CA LYS A 414 32.92 -3.52 -22.38
C LYS A 414 32.85 -3.25 -20.87
N GLY A 415 33.51 -4.10 -20.07
CA GLY A 415 33.64 -3.98 -18.62
C GLY A 415 32.51 -4.58 -17.80
N GLU A 416 31.52 -5.25 -18.42
CA GLU A 416 30.40 -5.86 -17.69
C GLU A 416 30.63 -7.33 -17.31
N LEU A 417 31.61 -8.00 -17.91
CA LEU A 417 31.93 -9.40 -17.66
C LEU A 417 33.41 -9.53 -17.30
N ALA A 418 33.72 -10.17 -16.16
CA ALA A 418 35.09 -10.31 -15.68
C ALA A 418 35.96 -11.14 -16.65
N GLU A 419 35.35 -12.14 -17.28
CA GLU A 419 35.97 -13.06 -18.22
C GLU A 419 36.09 -12.48 -19.64
N GLU A 420 35.83 -11.18 -19.83
CA GLU A 420 35.88 -10.50 -21.14
C GLU A 420 37.19 -10.76 -21.88
N ALA A 421 38.33 -10.68 -21.20
CA ALA A 421 39.65 -10.87 -21.81
C ALA A 421 39.87 -12.32 -22.29
N ALA A 422 39.44 -13.31 -21.50
CA ALA A 422 39.58 -14.72 -21.86
C ALA A 422 38.70 -15.07 -23.06
N ILE A 423 37.42 -14.68 -23.02
CA ILE A 423 36.46 -14.96 -24.10
C ILE A 423 36.87 -14.24 -25.40
N LYS A 424 37.33 -12.98 -25.31
CA LYS A 424 37.81 -12.26 -26.50
C LYS A 424 39.16 -12.78 -27.00
N GLY A 425 40.01 -13.33 -26.13
CA GLY A 425 41.26 -13.99 -26.55
C GLY A 425 40.99 -15.16 -27.51
N GLU A 426 40.01 -16.00 -27.17
CA GLU A 426 39.66 -17.18 -27.97
C GLU A 426 38.74 -16.82 -29.17
N PHE A 427 37.61 -16.16 -28.89
CA PHE A 427 36.57 -15.93 -29.88
C PHE A 427 36.66 -14.57 -30.59
N HIS A 428 37.62 -13.72 -30.23
CA HIS A 428 37.79 -12.33 -30.71
C HIS A 428 36.68 -11.35 -30.29
N SER A 429 35.44 -11.81 -30.09
CA SER A 429 34.28 -10.98 -29.68
C SER A 429 33.17 -11.81 -29.03
N PHE A 430 32.36 -11.15 -28.18
CA PHE A 430 31.16 -11.78 -27.60
C PHE A 430 30.17 -12.28 -28.65
N ASN A 431 29.99 -11.56 -29.76
CA ASN A 431 29.10 -12.02 -30.84
C ASN A 431 29.54 -13.36 -31.47
N ARG A 432 30.84 -13.60 -31.58
CA ARG A 432 31.36 -14.87 -32.12
C ARG A 432 31.22 -15.99 -31.10
N ALA A 433 31.51 -15.73 -29.83
CA ALA A 433 31.26 -16.65 -28.73
C ALA A 433 29.76 -17.02 -28.64
N TRP A 434 28.88 -16.04 -28.78
CA TRP A 434 27.43 -16.21 -28.77
C TRP A 434 26.91 -17.11 -29.88
N ARG A 435 27.46 -17.00 -31.10
CA ARG A 435 27.09 -17.91 -32.19
C ARG A 435 27.42 -19.37 -31.89
N VAL A 436 28.46 -19.65 -31.11
CA VAL A 436 28.79 -21.02 -30.68
C VAL A 436 27.77 -21.51 -29.65
N ILE A 437 27.32 -20.65 -28.74
CA ILE A 437 26.25 -20.97 -27.79
C ILE A 437 24.95 -21.29 -28.55
N LEU A 438 24.54 -20.45 -29.51
CA LEU A 438 23.33 -20.66 -30.31
C LEU A 438 23.36 -21.92 -31.18
N GLN A 439 24.53 -22.46 -31.49
CA GLN A 439 24.63 -23.78 -32.14
C GLN A 439 24.31 -24.94 -31.20
N ALA A 440 24.42 -24.71 -29.88
CA ALA A 440 24.28 -25.71 -28.84
C ALA A 440 22.96 -25.60 -28.05
N THR A 441 22.27 -24.46 -28.14
CA THR A 441 21.04 -24.11 -27.42
C THR A 441 19.91 -23.69 -28.36
N ASP A 442 18.68 -23.65 -27.86
CA ASP A 442 17.53 -23.12 -28.62
C ASP A 442 17.52 -21.58 -28.63
N ALA A 443 17.35 -20.98 -29.81
CA ALA A 443 17.28 -19.54 -29.98
C ALA A 443 15.98 -18.94 -29.40
N ASP A 444 14.87 -19.67 -29.47
CA ASP A 444 13.56 -19.20 -28.99
C ASP A 444 13.54 -19.08 -27.45
N ASP A 445 14.27 -19.95 -26.76
CA ASP A 445 14.46 -19.87 -25.31
C ASP A 445 15.16 -18.55 -24.92
N TRP A 446 16.14 -18.10 -25.72
CA TRP A 446 16.84 -16.83 -25.48
C TRP A 446 16.01 -15.60 -25.82
N GLU A 447 15.19 -15.64 -26.87
CA GLU A 447 14.27 -14.54 -27.17
C GLU A 447 13.20 -14.41 -26.09
N THR A 448 12.70 -15.54 -25.56
CA THR A 448 11.78 -15.54 -24.41
C THR A 448 12.39 -14.84 -23.18
N ILE A 449 13.68 -15.07 -22.93
CA ILE A 449 14.43 -14.37 -21.87
C ILE A 449 14.53 -12.87 -22.17
N ALA A 450 14.89 -12.50 -23.40
CA ALA A 450 14.99 -11.10 -23.81
C ALA A 450 13.64 -10.37 -23.67
N ASP A 451 12.54 -11.00 -24.09
CA ASP A 451 11.19 -10.49 -23.95
C ASP A 451 10.78 -10.30 -22.50
N LYS A 452 11.05 -11.29 -21.64
CA LYS A 452 10.77 -11.16 -20.21
C LYS A 452 11.57 -10.01 -19.59
N ARG A 453 12.83 -9.81 -19.99
CA ARG A 453 13.65 -8.69 -19.53
C ARG A 453 13.17 -7.33 -20.06
N ARG A 454 12.67 -7.27 -21.30
CA ARG A 454 11.96 -6.09 -21.81
C ARG A 454 10.75 -5.79 -20.92
N GLN A 455 9.91 -6.78 -20.63
CA GLN A 455 8.74 -6.60 -19.77
C GLN A 455 9.11 -6.10 -18.37
N ASP A 456 10.12 -6.68 -17.72
CA ASP A 456 10.61 -6.25 -16.41
C ASP A 456 11.03 -4.76 -16.41
N LEU A 457 11.79 -4.36 -17.43
CA LEU A 457 12.21 -2.96 -17.62
C LEU A 457 11.03 -2.04 -17.91
N LEU A 458 10.03 -2.47 -18.68
CA LEU A 458 8.83 -1.68 -18.91
C LEU A 458 8.06 -1.45 -17.62
N VAL A 459 7.91 -2.47 -16.76
CA VAL A 459 7.22 -2.32 -15.46
C VAL A 459 7.98 -1.32 -14.59
N TYR A 460 9.30 -1.46 -14.51
CA TYR A 460 10.15 -0.52 -13.80
C TYR A 460 10.04 0.91 -14.34
N LEU A 461 10.14 1.11 -15.66
CA LEU A 461 10.06 2.43 -16.29
C LEU A 461 8.65 3.04 -16.15
N ALA A 462 7.61 2.23 -16.26
CA ALA A 462 6.23 2.64 -16.07
C ALA A 462 6.03 3.19 -14.65
N LEU A 463 6.44 2.43 -13.63
CA LEU A 463 6.32 2.86 -12.24
C LEU A 463 7.13 4.12 -11.93
N ASN A 464 8.31 4.29 -12.50
CA ASN A 464 9.07 5.54 -12.37
C ASN A 464 8.42 6.71 -13.12
N GLY A 465 7.56 6.43 -14.11
CA GLY A 465 6.74 7.44 -14.77
C GLY A 465 5.58 7.96 -13.92
N LEU A 466 5.37 7.40 -12.72
CA LEU A 466 4.40 7.92 -11.74
C LEU A 466 5.06 8.89 -10.73
N GLU A 467 6.36 9.19 -10.85
CA GLU A 467 7.03 10.17 -9.99
C GLU A 467 6.58 11.59 -10.30
N GLY A 468 5.71 12.14 -9.43
CA GLY A 468 5.28 13.53 -9.47
C GLY A 468 4.05 13.76 -8.63
N ASP A 469 4.21 13.99 -7.33
CA ASP A 469 3.13 14.47 -6.48
C ASP A 469 3.34 15.96 -6.19
N SER A 470 2.82 16.79 -7.08
CA SER A 470 2.25 18.09 -6.76
C SER A 470 1.65 18.69 -8.02
N LEU A 471 0.50 19.34 -7.84
CA LEU A 471 -0.28 20.17 -8.77
C LEU A 471 0.52 21.32 -9.47
N ARG A 472 1.81 21.15 -9.78
CA ARG A 472 2.66 22.17 -10.41
C ARG A 472 3.46 21.70 -11.63
N ASP A 473 3.85 20.43 -11.73
CA ASP A 473 4.62 19.96 -12.89
C ASP A 473 3.86 18.85 -13.62
N SER A 474 3.19 19.22 -14.71
CA SER A 474 2.32 18.35 -15.53
C SER A 474 3.07 17.31 -16.38
N TYR A 475 4.27 16.89 -15.95
CA TYR A 475 5.03 15.79 -16.54
C TYR A 475 5.75 15.07 -15.42
N ALA A 476 5.20 13.93 -14.98
CA ALA A 476 5.91 12.99 -14.12
C ALA A 476 7.25 12.64 -14.79
N SER A 477 8.36 13.13 -14.23
CA SER A 477 9.65 13.08 -14.91
C SER A 477 10.39 11.83 -14.49
N ARG A 478 10.26 10.76 -15.29
CA ARG A 478 11.18 9.61 -15.22
C ARG A 478 12.63 10.08 -15.10
N PRO A 479 13.50 9.37 -14.36
CA PRO A 479 14.90 9.76 -14.24
C PRO A 479 15.53 9.89 -15.61
N SER A 480 16.16 11.03 -15.90
CA SER A 480 16.92 11.20 -17.13
C SER A 480 17.93 10.06 -17.29
N MET A 481 18.20 9.64 -18.53
CA MET A 481 19.08 8.49 -18.80
C MET A 481 20.43 8.57 -18.07
N ARG A 482 20.98 9.77 -17.82
CA ARG A 482 22.25 9.96 -17.09
C ARG A 482 22.20 9.60 -15.61
N ARG A 483 21.03 9.73 -14.97
CA ARG A 483 20.80 9.39 -13.56
C ARG A 483 20.56 7.90 -13.33
N LEU A 484 20.34 7.13 -14.40
CA LEU A 484 20.21 5.69 -14.30
C LEU A 484 21.59 5.02 -14.16
N PRO A 485 21.69 3.93 -13.37
CA PRO A 485 22.87 3.08 -13.28
C PRO A 485 23.38 2.65 -14.65
N ALA A 486 24.71 2.54 -14.82
CA ALA A 486 25.34 2.18 -16.10
C ALA A 486 24.77 0.88 -16.69
N GLN A 487 24.59 -0.11 -15.82
CA GLN A 487 23.95 -1.39 -16.11
C GLN A 487 22.56 -1.24 -16.73
N ILE A 488 21.65 -0.48 -16.10
CA ILE A 488 20.29 -0.24 -16.61
C ILE A 488 20.33 0.53 -17.94
N ARG A 489 21.24 1.51 -18.08
CA ARG A 489 21.41 2.23 -19.35
C ARG A 489 21.81 1.30 -20.49
N ASN A 490 22.70 0.35 -20.22
CA ASN A 490 23.15 -0.62 -21.21
C ASN A 490 22.03 -1.62 -21.55
N ASP A 491 21.22 -2.05 -20.58
CA ASP A 491 20.03 -2.88 -20.83
C ASP A 491 19.03 -2.18 -21.72
N ILE A 492 18.70 -0.93 -21.43
CA ILE A 492 17.74 -0.18 -22.24
C ILE A 492 18.24 -0.03 -23.68
N LYS A 493 19.54 0.26 -23.87
CA LYS A 493 20.14 0.32 -25.20
C LYS A 493 20.12 -1.03 -25.92
N GLY A 494 20.44 -2.11 -25.22
CA GLY A 494 20.52 -3.45 -25.82
C GLY A 494 19.15 -4.07 -26.13
N LEU A 495 18.11 -3.72 -25.37
CA LEU A 495 16.78 -4.35 -25.49
C LEU A 495 15.76 -3.50 -26.24
N PHE A 496 15.92 -2.17 -26.29
CA PHE A 496 14.96 -1.23 -26.90
C PHE A 496 15.60 -0.25 -27.91
N ASP A 497 16.89 -0.41 -28.23
CA ASP A 497 17.75 0.53 -28.97
C ASP A 497 18.04 1.85 -28.24
N ASN A 498 17.00 2.53 -27.76
CA ASN A 498 17.13 3.83 -27.12
C ASN A 498 16.08 4.05 -26.00
N TYR A 499 16.42 5.00 -25.12
CA TYR A 499 15.62 5.32 -23.94
C TYR A 499 14.21 5.83 -24.27
N GLN A 500 14.07 6.61 -25.34
CA GLN A 500 12.78 7.18 -25.72
C GLN A 500 11.77 6.10 -26.12
N LYS A 501 12.19 5.11 -26.91
CA LYS A 501 11.34 3.97 -27.28
C LYS A 501 10.85 3.20 -26.05
N ALA A 502 11.76 2.92 -25.11
CA ALA A 502 11.42 2.23 -23.87
C ALA A 502 10.40 3.02 -23.04
N CYS A 503 10.56 4.35 -22.94
CA CYS A 503 9.60 5.22 -22.26
C CYS A 503 8.24 5.24 -22.94
N THR A 504 8.18 5.37 -24.27
CA THR A 504 6.91 5.34 -25.01
C THR A 504 6.15 4.04 -24.79
N LEU A 505 6.83 2.89 -24.81
CA LEU A 505 6.20 1.60 -24.52
C LEU A 505 5.71 1.51 -23.07
N ALA A 506 6.48 2.04 -22.12
CA ALA A 506 6.07 2.08 -20.71
C ALA A 506 4.84 3.01 -20.49
N ASP A 507 4.75 4.12 -21.21
CA ASP A 507 3.59 5.01 -21.20
C ASP A 507 2.34 4.34 -21.74
N LEU A 508 2.46 3.60 -22.86
CA LEU A 508 1.36 2.82 -23.41
C LEU A 508 0.87 1.76 -22.42
N MET A 509 1.79 1.12 -21.68
CA MET A 509 1.45 0.14 -20.66
C MET A 509 0.71 0.77 -19.47
N LEU A 510 1.16 1.94 -18.99
CA LEU A 510 0.44 2.72 -17.96
C LEU A 510 -0.95 3.15 -18.41
N TYR A 511 -1.09 3.60 -19.65
CA TYR A 511 -2.39 3.99 -20.20
C TYR A 511 -3.37 2.82 -20.24
N SER A 512 -2.90 1.63 -20.62
CA SER A 512 -3.70 0.40 -20.60
C SER A 512 -4.14 0.00 -19.20
N LEU A 513 -3.36 0.31 -18.16
CA LEU A 513 -3.69 0.02 -16.76
C LEU A 513 -5.01 0.67 -16.30
N GLY A 514 -5.36 1.83 -16.87
CA GLY A 514 -6.60 2.55 -16.55
C GLY A 514 -7.87 1.90 -17.12
N LYS A 515 -7.75 0.87 -17.96
CA LYS A 515 -8.87 0.19 -18.61
C LYS A 515 -9.19 -1.12 -17.88
N SER A 516 -10.26 -1.12 -17.09
CA SER A 516 -10.66 -2.29 -16.28
C SER A 516 -10.93 -3.56 -17.08
N GLU A 517 -11.38 -3.44 -18.33
CA GLU A 517 -11.62 -4.60 -19.19
C GLU A 517 -10.32 -5.34 -19.52
N ILE A 518 -9.25 -4.62 -19.83
CA ILE A 518 -7.93 -5.21 -20.08
C ILE A 518 -7.41 -5.94 -18.83
N ILE A 519 -7.58 -5.35 -17.65
CA ILE A 519 -7.19 -6.02 -16.39
C ILE A 519 -8.04 -7.27 -16.13
N GLY A 520 -9.33 -7.22 -16.49
CA GLY A 520 -10.22 -8.37 -16.49
C GLY A 520 -9.72 -9.50 -17.38
N ASP A 521 -9.42 -9.18 -18.65
CA ASP A 521 -8.88 -10.14 -19.62
C ASP A 521 -7.58 -10.75 -19.11
N CYS A 522 -6.63 -9.94 -18.62
CA CYS A 522 -5.39 -10.45 -18.02
C CYS A 522 -5.65 -11.38 -16.82
N CYS A 523 -6.66 -11.10 -16.00
CA CYS A 523 -7.04 -11.97 -14.89
C CYS A 523 -7.63 -13.30 -15.37
N GLU A 524 -8.46 -13.26 -16.42
CA GLU A 524 -9.11 -14.43 -17.02
C GLU A 524 -8.13 -15.31 -17.81
N ASP A 525 -7.17 -14.72 -18.50
CA ASP A 525 -6.17 -15.41 -19.30
C ASP A 525 -4.98 -15.94 -18.50
N SER A 526 -4.78 -15.46 -17.26
CA SER A 526 -3.65 -15.87 -16.42
C SER A 526 -3.55 -17.39 -16.28
N ALA A 527 -2.42 -17.99 -16.69
CA ALA A 527 -2.22 -19.43 -16.58
C ALA A 527 -2.13 -19.93 -15.12
N ILE A 528 -1.76 -19.03 -14.20
CA ILE A 528 -1.55 -19.31 -12.78
C ILE A 528 -2.54 -18.47 -11.95
N GLY A 529 -3.03 -19.04 -10.86
CA GLY A 529 -3.90 -18.35 -9.91
C GLY A 529 -5.28 -18.95 -9.79
N TYR A 530 -5.88 -18.76 -8.62
CA TYR A 530 -7.25 -19.14 -8.35
C TYR A 530 -8.19 -18.06 -8.87
N LYS A 531 -8.92 -18.39 -9.94
CA LYS A 531 -9.88 -17.51 -10.61
C LYS A 531 -11.27 -17.64 -9.98
N GLN A 532 -11.85 -16.50 -9.64
CA GLN A 532 -13.26 -16.37 -9.25
C GLN A 532 -13.90 -15.30 -10.12
N HIS A 533 -15.23 -15.25 -10.19
CA HIS A 533 -15.93 -14.22 -10.95
C HIS A 533 -15.46 -12.82 -10.54
N GLY A 534 -14.81 -12.11 -11.46
CA GLY A 534 -14.27 -10.77 -11.26
C GLY A 534 -13.00 -10.65 -10.40
N SER A 535 -12.27 -11.75 -10.11
CA SER A 535 -11.00 -11.66 -9.39
C SER A 535 -10.02 -12.81 -9.66
N LEU A 536 -8.72 -12.49 -9.63
CA LEU A 536 -7.62 -13.43 -9.67
C LEU A 536 -6.86 -13.38 -8.35
N SER A 537 -6.59 -14.53 -7.74
CA SER A 537 -5.78 -14.62 -6.52
C SER A 537 -4.58 -15.52 -6.74
N VAL A 538 -3.38 -15.03 -6.42
CA VAL A 538 -2.11 -15.75 -6.62
C VAL A 538 -1.27 -15.70 -5.35
N HIS A 539 -0.40 -16.68 -5.16
CA HIS A 539 0.63 -16.60 -4.14
C HIS A 539 1.68 -15.56 -4.56
N VAL A 540 2.29 -14.88 -3.58
CA VAL A 540 3.31 -13.84 -3.85
C VAL A 540 4.48 -14.35 -4.70
N SER A 541 4.82 -15.64 -4.58
CA SER A 541 5.89 -16.27 -5.38
C SER A 541 5.56 -16.38 -6.87
N ALA A 542 4.29 -16.29 -7.27
CA ALA A 542 3.87 -16.38 -8.66
C ALA A 542 3.80 -15.01 -9.35
N LEU A 543 3.99 -13.91 -8.62
CA LEU A 543 3.81 -12.55 -9.14
C LEU A 543 4.70 -12.28 -10.36
N GLU A 544 5.95 -12.75 -10.35
CA GLU A 544 6.91 -12.55 -11.44
C GLU A 544 6.52 -13.29 -12.73
N GLU A 545 5.71 -14.35 -12.62
CA GLU A 545 5.24 -15.14 -13.77
C GLU A 545 3.95 -14.57 -14.39
N LEU A 546 3.30 -13.60 -13.74
CA LEU A 546 2.09 -12.96 -14.27
C LEU A 546 2.38 -12.05 -15.47
N ASP A 547 1.30 -11.70 -16.16
CA ASP A 547 1.25 -10.66 -17.18
C ASP A 547 1.87 -9.34 -16.65
N PRO A 548 2.72 -8.65 -17.44
CA PRO A 548 3.33 -7.39 -17.03
C PRO A 548 2.33 -6.31 -16.58
N LEU A 549 1.10 -6.29 -17.10
CA LEU A 549 0.06 -5.36 -16.64
C LEU A 549 -0.42 -5.68 -15.22
N LEU A 550 -0.59 -6.96 -14.86
CA LEU A 550 -0.93 -7.33 -13.48
C LEU A 550 0.23 -7.02 -12.52
N ARG A 551 1.47 -7.23 -12.97
CA ARG A 551 2.68 -6.86 -12.21
C ARG A 551 2.78 -5.36 -12.01
N LEU A 552 2.48 -4.57 -13.05
CA LEU A 552 2.39 -3.11 -12.97
C LEU A 552 1.27 -2.68 -12.02
N TYR A 553 0.10 -3.32 -12.09
CA TYR A 553 -1.06 -3.04 -11.25
C TYR A 553 -0.76 -3.23 -9.75
N GLU A 554 -0.13 -4.35 -9.41
CA GLU A 554 0.38 -4.59 -8.05
C GLU A 554 1.48 -3.60 -7.67
N GLY A 555 2.39 -3.34 -8.61
CA GLY A 555 3.48 -2.39 -8.46
C GLY A 555 3.00 -0.99 -8.10
N CYS A 556 1.87 -0.53 -8.62
CA CYS A 556 1.29 0.77 -8.27
C CYS A 556 0.92 0.86 -6.78
N ALA A 557 0.29 -0.17 -6.21
CA ALA A 557 -0.01 -0.20 -4.78
C ALA A 557 1.26 -0.34 -3.93
N ASN A 558 2.11 -1.30 -4.28
CA ASN A 558 3.32 -1.61 -3.52
C ASN A 558 4.33 -0.46 -3.54
N ARG A 559 4.40 0.30 -4.64
CA ARG A 559 5.27 1.47 -4.76
C ARG A 559 4.86 2.64 -3.88
N THR A 560 3.57 2.76 -3.55
CA THR A 560 3.09 3.91 -2.77
C THR A 560 2.87 3.53 -1.31
N ILE A 561 2.23 2.39 -1.06
CA ILE A 561 1.85 1.94 0.28
C ILE A 561 2.78 0.86 0.82
N GLY A 562 3.35 0.04 -0.08
CA GLY A 562 4.05 -1.20 0.29
C GLY A 562 3.12 -2.42 0.41
N ARG A 563 3.71 -3.61 0.42
CA ARG A 563 2.99 -4.87 0.69
C ARG A 563 2.71 -5.05 2.19
N LEU A 564 1.68 -5.83 2.49
CA LEU A 564 1.44 -6.35 3.84
C LEU A 564 2.61 -7.24 4.26
N ASP A 565 3.07 -7.10 5.50
CA ASP A 565 4.13 -7.96 6.05
C ASP A 565 3.72 -9.43 6.00
N GLY A 566 4.61 -10.28 5.49
CA GLY A 566 4.35 -11.69 5.31
C GLY A 566 3.22 -12.01 4.32
N ALA A 567 2.74 -11.04 3.51
CA ALA A 567 1.68 -11.29 2.52
C ALA A 567 1.92 -12.60 1.79
N THR A 568 0.92 -13.47 1.80
CA THR A 568 0.99 -14.79 1.15
C THR A 568 0.23 -14.79 -0.16
N ILE A 569 -0.96 -14.19 -0.21
CA ILE A 569 -1.80 -14.14 -1.40
C ILE A 569 -2.01 -12.68 -1.81
N ILE A 570 -1.90 -12.43 -3.11
CA ILE A 570 -2.26 -11.18 -3.78
C ILE A 570 -3.57 -11.43 -4.52
N LYS A 571 -4.58 -10.59 -4.27
CA LYS A 571 -5.88 -10.64 -4.93
C LYS A 571 -6.08 -9.40 -5.80
N PHE A 572 -6.17 -9.63 -7.10
CA PHE A 572 -6.54 -8.67 -8.13
C PHE A 572 -8.06 -8.64 -8.29
N HIS A 573 -8.63 -7.45 -8.39
CA HIS A 573 -10.05 -7.25 -8.68
C HIS A 573 -10.19 -6.74 -10.12
N ALA A 574 -10.90 -7.48 -10.97
CA ALA A 574 -11.00 -7.18 -12.40
C ALA A 574 -11.73 -5.85 -12.68
N HIS A 575 -12.83 -5.60 -11.96
CA HIS A 575 -13.74 -4.48 -12.23
C HIS A 575 -13.70 -3.37 -11.17
N LYS A 576 -12.79 -3.47 -10.19
CA LYS A 576 -12.61 -2.48 -9.13
C LYS A 576 -11.15 -2.12 -9.05
N PRO A 577 -10.78 -0.82 -9.04
CA PRO A 577 -9.40 -0.36 -8.89
C PRO A 577 -8.94 -0.59 -7.45
N GLN A 578 -8.76 -1.85 -7.10
CA GLN A 578 -8.43 -2.32 -5.78
C GLN A 578 -7.49 -3.50 -5.90
N ILE A 579 -6.60 -3.61 -4.93
CA ILE A 579 -5.78 -4.80 -4.70
C ILE A 579 -5.88 -5.22 -3.24
N SER A 580 -5.77 -6.52 -2.97
CA SER A 580 -5.77 -7.02 -1.59
C SER A 580 -4.59 -7.93 -1.34
N TYR A 581 -3.99 -7.81 -0.16
CA TYR A 581 -2.99 -8.71 0.36
C TYR A 581 -3.59 -9.51 1.51
N LEU A 582 -3.44 -10.84 1.46
CA LEU A 582 -3.94 -11.75 2.48
C LEU A 582 -2.78 -12.50 3.11
N PHE A 583 -2.78 -12.57 4.45
CA PHE A 583 -1.74 -13.23 5.23
C PHE A 583 -2.22 -14.54 5.85
N TYR A 584 -1.55 -15.63 5.48
CA TYR A 584 -1.73 -16.99 5.95
C TYR A 584 -0.38 -17.50 6.51
N PRO A 585 -0.06 -17.26 7.80
CA PRO A 585 1.26 -17.60 8.36
C PRO A 585 1.62 -19.08 8.22
N ASP A 586 0.63 -19.96 8.30
CA ASP A 586 0.80 -21.41 8.18
C ASP A 586 0.56 -21.93 6.76
N PHE A 587 0.81 -21.11 5.73
CA PHE A 587 0.47 -21.46 4.34
C PHE A 587 1.09 -22.79 3.91
N ASP A 588 2.33 -23.09 4.26
CA ASP A 588 2.98 -24.35 3.86
C ASP A 588 2.65 -25.54 4.77
N THR A 589 2.54 -25.27 6.07
CA THR A 589 2.45 -26.29 7.13
C THR A 589 1.02 -26.78 7.35
N ASN A 590 0.03 -25.90 7.25
CA ASN A 590 -1.38 -26.23 7.42
C ASN A 590 -2.03 -26.60 6.06
N PRO A 591 -2.80 -27.69 5.95
CA PRO A 591 -3.55 -28.01 4.74
C PRO A 591 -4.58 -26.94 4.37
N HIS A 592 -5.21 -26.31 5.37
CA HIS A 592 -6.24 -25.28 5.23
C HIS A 592 -5.97 -24.13 6.19
N PRO A 593 -4.95 -23.30 5.90
CA PRO A 593 -4.55 -22.21 6.79
C PRO A 593 -5.70 -21.21 6.95
N VAL A 594 -5.85 -20.69 8.17
CA VAL A 594 -6.81 -19.62 8.48
C VAL A 594 -6.23 -18.28 8.03
N LEU A 595 -7.09 -17.40 7.53
CA LEU A 595 -6.70 -16.02 7.25
C LEU A 595 -6.36 -15.35 8.57
N HIS A 596 -5.17 -14.77 8.67
CA HIS A 596 -4.73 -14.06 9.87
C HIS A 596 -5.04 -12.56 9.75
N ASN A 597 -4.62 -11.95 8.63
CA ASN A 597 -4.83 -10.53 8.34
C ASN A 597 -5.17 -10.32 6.86
N SER A 598 -5.95 -9.28 6.55
CA SER A 598 -6.07 -8.74 5.20
C SER A 598 -5.80 -7.25 5.15
N MET A 599 -5.25 -6.81 4.03
CA MET A 599 -5.07 -5.40 3.69
C MET A 599 -5.67 -5.15 2.32
N HIS A 600 -6.58 -4.19 2.22
CA HIS A 600 -7.24 -3.80 0.97
C HIS A 600 -6.86 -2.37 0.65
N ILE A 601 -6.33 -2.13 -0.54
CA ILE A 601 -5.91 -0.81 -1.00
C ILE A 601 -6.82 -0.42 -2.17
N ASP A 602 -7.51 0.72 -2.05
CA ASP A 602 -8.15 1.37 -3.20
C ASP A 602 -7.09 2.16 -3.98
N LEU A 603 -6.95 1.90 -5.28
CA LEU A 603 -5.90 2.50 -6.09
C LEU A 603 -6.23 3.94 -6.54
N ARG A 604 -7.46 4.42 -6.32
CA ARG A 604 -7.85 5.79 -6.73
C ARG A 604 -7.46 6.82 -5.69
N ASP A 605 -7.70 6.51 -4.42
CA ASP A 605 -7.44 7.40 -3.28
C ASP A 605 -6.39 6.86 -2.31
N LEU A 606 -5.83 5.67 -2.60
CA LEU A 606 -4.81 4.99 -1.81
C LEU A 606 -5.26 4.63 -0.39
N SER A 607 -6.57 4.69 -0.11
CA SER A 607 -7.11 4.34 1.18
C SER A 607 -6.85 2.87 1.52
N VAL A 608 -6.38 2.64 2.74
CA VAL A 608 -6.00 1.31 3.24
C VAL A 608 -7.01 0.85 4.27
N ARG A 609 -7.66 -0.30 4.02
CA ARG A 609 -8.48 -1.00 5.00
C ARG A 609 -7.78 -2.26 5.48
N TYR A 610 -7.59 -2.36 6.78
CA TYR A 610 -6.94 -3.50 7.42
C TYR A 610 -7.95 -4.29 8.25
N GLN A 611 -7.89 -5.62 8.19
CA GLN A 611 -8.77 -6.49 8.98
C GLN A 611 -7.97 -7.61 9.63
N LYS A 612 -8.23 -7.83 10.92
CA LYS A 612 -7.62 -8.88 11.75
C LYS A 612 -8.60 -10.02 11.96
N PHE A 613 -8.18 -11.24 11.71
CA PHE A 613 -9.03 -12.43 11.79
C PHE A 613 -8.58 -13.43 12.86
N TYR A 614 -7.36 -13.29 13.40
CA TYR A 614 -6.78 -14.24 14.36
C TYR A 614 -7.54 -14.38 15.69
N ASN A 615 -8.33 -13.37 16.09
CA ASN A 615 -9.17 -13.40 17.29
C ASN A 615 -10.60 -13.90 17.03
N LEU A 616 -10.97 -14.15 15.78
CA LEU A 616 -12.32 -14.61 15.45
C LEU A 616 -12.45 -16.10 15.76
N SER A 617 -13.61 -16.48 16.31
CA SER A 617 -13.94 -17.88 16.60
C SER A 617 -14.18 -18.72 15.33
N ASN A 618 -14.39 -18.07 14.19
CA ASN A 618 -14.70 -18.72 12.91
C ASN A 618 -14.08 -17.97 11.71
N PRO A 619 -12.73 -17.95 11.58
CA PRO A 619 -12.05 -17.22 10.53
C PRO A 619 -12.20 -17.90 9.15
N PRO A 620 -12.08 -17.15 8.04
CA PRO A 620 -11.99 -17.73 6.69
C PRO A 620 -10.79 -18.67 6.56
N ILE A 621 -10.95 -19.78 5.84
CA ILE A 621 -9.83 -20.68 5.50
C ILE A 621 -9.46 -20.60 4.02
N LEU A 622 -8.22 -20.97 3.70
CA LEU A 622 -7.78 -21.16 2.32
C LEU A 622 -7.92 -22.63 1.92
N VAL A 623 -8.47 -22.87 0.73
CA VAL A 623 -8.59 -24.18 0.07
C VAL A 623 -7.87 -24.14 -1.28
N ARG A 624 -7.60 -25.30 -1.90
CA ARG A 624 -7.02 -25.39 -3.27
C ARG A 624 -5.68 -24.66 -3.42
N LYS A 625 -4.77 -24.83 -2.46
CA LYS A 625 -3.50 -24.08 -2.41
C LYS A 625 -2.66 -24.24 -3.68
N GLU A 626 -2.74 -25.38 -4.36
CA GLU A 626 -2.05 -25.62 -5.64
C GLU A 626 -2.47 -24.66 -6.75
N ALA A 627 -3.69 -24.11 -6.70
CA ALA A 627 -4.16 -23.16 -7.69
C ALA A 627 -3.49 -21.78 -7.58
N PHE A 628 -2.93 -21.45 -6.42
CA PHE A 628 -2.32 -20.14 -6.15
C PHE A 628 -0.83 -20.12 -6.48
N VAL A 629 -0.17 -21.28 -6.57
CA VAL A 629 1.28 -21.40 -6.76
C VAL A 629 1.61 -22.00 -8.12
N THR A 630 2.84 -21.77 -8.55
CA THR A 630 3.43 -22.33 -9.77
C THR A 630 3.81 -23.81 -9.59
N PRO A 631 3.92 -24.60 -10.67
CA PRO A 631 4.31 -26.02 -10.58
C PRO A 631 5.70 -26.27 -9.98
N ASN A 632 6.60 -25.30 -10.06
CA ASN A 632 7.95 -25.36 -9.47
C ASN A 632 7.96 -25.08 -7.95
N TYR A 633 6.82 -24.71 -7.35
CA TYR A 633 6.75 -24.43 -5.91
C TYR A 633 7.06 -25.70 -5.09
N PRO A 634 7.91 -25.64 -4.04
CA PRO A 634 8.42 -26.82 -3.33
C PRO A 634 7.36 -27.80 -2.81
N HIS A 635 6.16 -27.32 -2.52
CA HIS A 635 5.04 -28.12 -2.00
C HIS A 635 3.88 -28.30 -2.98
N TYR A 636 4.05 -27.94 -4.26
CA TYR A 636 2.99 -28.00 -5.28
C TYR A 636 2.31 -29.37 -5.34
N GLU A 637 3.07 -30.45 -5.58
CA GLU A 637 2.51 -31.80 -5.69
C GLU A 637 1.79 -32.27 -4.42
N LYS A 638 2.27 -31.83 -3.25
CA LYS A 638 1.65 -32.12 -1.96
C LYS A 638 0.27 -31.47 -1.86
N PHE A 639 0.13 -30.21 -2.29
CA PHE A 639 -1.15 -29.50 -2.30
C PHE A 639 -2.08 -30.06 -3.37
N ALA A 640 -1.58 -30.29 -4.58
CA ALA A 640 -2.36 -30.83 -5.69
C ALA A 640 -2.92 -32.23 -5.38
N LYS A 641 -2.17 -33.06 -4.65
CA LYS A 641 -2.64 -34.37 -4.21
C LYS A 641 -3.80 -34.26 -3.21
N LEU A 642 -3.72 -33.35 -2.24
CA LEU A 642 -4.79 -33.13 -1.27
C LEU A 642 -6.06 -32.67 -1.99
N THR A 643 -5.96 -31.67 -2.87
CA THR A 643 -7.12 -31.16 -3.59
C THR A 643 -7.71 -32.17 -4.58
N ARG A 644 -6.90 -33.06 -5.17
CA ARG A 644 -7.42 -34.22 -5.92
C ARG A 644 -8.26 -35.15 -5.04
N GLN A 645 -7.84 -35.41 -3.80
CA GLN A 645 -8.61 -36.23 -2.85
C GLN A 645 -9.93 -35.57 -2.44
N GLU A 646 -9.90 -34.27 -2.18
CA GLU A 646 -11.08 -33.49 -1.76
C GLU A 646 -12.11 -33.35 -2.89
N ASN A 647 -11.66 -33.11 -4.12
CA ASN A 647 -12.52 -33.09 -5.31
C ASN A 647 -13.13 -34.47 -5.59
N LYS A 648 -12.41 -35.57 -5.34
CA LYS A 648 -12.96 -36.93 -5.50
C LYS A 648 -14.17 -37.15 -4.58
N LEU A 649 -14.15 -36.55 -3.39
CA LEU A 649 -15.25 -36.59 -2.45
C LEU A 649 -16.30 -35.48 -2.70
N GLY A 650 -16.04 -34.55 -3.62
CA GLY A 650 -16.88 -33.38 -3.92
C GLY A 650 -17.02 -32.41 -2.74
N ILE A 651 -16.07 -32.44 -1.81
CA ILE A 651 -16.04 -31.55 -0.64
C ILE A 651 -15.85 -30.08 -1.09
N LEU A 652 -15.26 -29.86 -2.27
CA LEU A 652 -14.98 -28.54 -2.83
C LEU A 652 -15.99 -28.08 -3.89
N ASP A 653 -17.11 -28.78 -4.07
CA ASP A 653 -18.13 -28.47 -5.09
C ASP A 653 -19.02 -27.28 -4.69
N SER A 654 -19.17 -27.01 -3.38
CA SER A 654 -19.87 -25.82 -2.87
C SER A 654 -18.91 -24.62 -2.82
N CYS A 655 -19.08 -23.70 -3.78
CA CYS A 655 -18.24 -22.51 -3.97
C CYS A 655 -18.60 -21.37 -2.99
N VAL A 656 -18.55 -21.63 -1.69
CA VAL A 656 -18.63 -20.59 -0.66
C VAL A 656 -17.27 -20.52 0.01
N VAL A 657 -16.78 -19.29 0.27
CA VAL A 657 -15.62 -19.05 1.14
C VAL A 657 -15.89 -19.79 2.45
N LYS A 658 -15.19 -20.90 2.67
CA LYS A 658 -15.45 -21.74 3.84
C LYS A 658 -14.83 -21.08 5.05
N LYS A 659 -15.62 -20.87 6.10
CA LYS A 659 -15.09 -20.53 7.41
C LYS A 659 -14.64 -21.80 8.12
N HIS A 660 -13.76 -21.65 9.11
CA HIS A 660 -13.16 -22.78 9.83
C HIS A 660 -14.19 -23.78 10.38
N GLN A 661 -15.25 -23.33 11.06
CA GLN A 661 -16.29 -24.18 11.63
C GLN A 661 -17.10 -24.90 10.55
N GLU A 662 -17.38 -24.22 9.43
CA GLU A 662 -18.08 -24.81 8.28
C GLU A 662 -17.22 -25.90 7.62
N TRP A 663 -15.90 -25.68 7.56
CA TRP A 663 -14.95 -26.67 7.07
C TRP A 663 -14.92 -27.91 7.96
N VAL A 664 -14.81 -27.72 9.29
CA VAL A 664 -14.84 -28.82 10.25
C VAL A 664 -16.14 -29.62 10.07
N LYS A 665 -17.30 -28.95 10.09
CA LYS A 665 -18.61 -29.60 9.88
C LYS A 665 -18.66 -30.37 8.55
N CYS A 666 -18.12 -29.80 7.48
CA CYS A 666 -18.06 -30.45 6.17
C CYS A 666 -17.21 -31.74 6.20
N LEU A 667 -16.08 -31.75 6.91
CA LEU A 667 -15.27 -32.96 7.09
C LEU A 667 -16.02 -34.03 7.90
N GLU A 668 -16.75 -33.63 8.95
CA GLU A 668 -17.57 -34.54 9.75
C GLU A 668 -18.73 -35.15 8.95
N GLU A 669 -19.44 -34.32 8.18
CA GLU A 669 -20.54 -34.75 7.31
C GLU A 669 -20.07 -35.75 6.25
N ASN A 670 -18.84 -35.60 5.76
CA ASN A 670 -18.20 -36.49 4.79
C ASN A 670 -17.39 -37.62 5.46
N CYS A 671 -17.49 -37.82 6.78
CA CYS A 671 -16.84 -38.90 7.52
C CYS A 671 -15.31 -38.98 7.32
N VAL A 672 -14.65 -37.82 7.16
CA VAL A 672 -13.22 -37.74 6.84
C VAL A 672 -12.49 -36.83 7.81
N ARG A 673 -11.17 -37.00 7.87
CA ARG A 673 -10.25 -36.17 8.64
C ARG A 673 -8.98 -35.94 7.85
N ILE A 674 -8.30 -34.84 8.14
CA ILE A 674 -7.03 -34.51 7.49
C ILE A 674 -5.90 -34.75 8.48
N LYS A 675 -4.85 -35.46 8.06
CA LYS A 675 -3.61 -35.61 8.82
C LYS A 675 -2.43 -35.24 7.91
N GLY A 676 -1.75 -34.14 8.24
CA GLY A 676 -0.83 -33.48 7.31
C GLY A 676 -1.59 -32.94 6.10
N HIS A 677 -1.15 -33.25 4.89
CA HIS A 677 -1.83 -32.88 3.64
C HIS A 677 -2.42 -34.11 2.94
N ARG A 678 -3.06 -34.98 3.73
CA ARG A 678 -3.73 -36.18 3.24
C ARG A 678 -5.04 -36.40 3.97
N LEU A 679 -6.04 -36.81 3.20
CA LEU A 679 -7.38 -37.07 3.65
C LEU A 679 -7.55 -38.56 3.98
N PHE A 680 -8.14 -38.84 5.14
CA PHE A 680 -8.39 -40.18 5.66
C PHE A 680 -9.83 -40.32 6.10
N TRP A 681 -10.40 -41.50 5.96
CA TRP A 681 -11.68 -41.83 6.58
C TRP A 681 -11.55 -41.82 8.10
N ARG A 682 -12.60 -41.36 8.77
CA ARG A 682 -12.74 -41.42 10.23
C ARG A 682 -12.97 -42.86 10.66
N SER A 683 -12.26 -43.31 11.69
CA SER A 683 -12.42 -44.67 12.25
C SER A 683 -13.68 -44.83 13.10
N ASP A 684 -14.25 -43.71 13.55
CA ASP A 684 -15.45 -43.61 14.38
C ASP A 684 -16.72 -43.26 13.58
N ALA A 685 -16.64 -43.29 12.24
CA ALA A 685 -17.78 -42.98 11.37
C ALA A 685 -18.76 -44.16 11.26
N ASP A 686 -20.04 -43.84 11.07
CA ASP A 686 -21.10 -44.81 10.77
C ASP A 686 -20.76 -45.63 9.50
N PRO A 687 -20.66 -46.97 9.59
CA PRO A 687 -20.32 -47.84 8.46
C PRO A 687 -21.26 -47.71 7.25
N GLU A 688 -22.56 -47.48 7.46
CA GLU A 688 -23.52 -47.38 6.35
C GLU A 688 -23.33 -46.07 5.58
N LYS A 689 -23.20 -44.96 6.32
CA LYS A 689 -22.91 -43.65 5.76
C LYS A 689 -21.57 -43.62 5.02
N LEU A 690 -20.55 -44.28 5.57
CA LEU A 690 -19.23 -44.43 4.95
C LEU A 690 -19.33 -45.14 3.58
N LYS A 691 -20.10 -46.23 3.50
CA LYS A 691 -20.28 -47.00 2.27
C LYS A 691 -20.95 -46.18 1.17
N ILE A 692 -21.99 -45.41 1.51
CA ILE A 692 -22.68 -44.50 0.58
C ILE A 692 -21.70 -43.45 0.03
N LEU A 693 -20.92 -42.80 0.90
CA LEU A 693 -19.95 -41.78 0.50
C LEU A 693 -18.81 -42.34 -0.36
N GLN A 694 -18.32 -43.55 -0.06
CA GLN A 694 -17.31 -44.23 -0.86
C GLN A 694 -17.84 -44.61 -2.25
N GLN A 695 -19.10 -45.05 -2.34
CA GLN A 695 -19.75 -45.34 -3.61
C GLN A 695 -19.90 -44.06 -4.45
N ALA A 696 -20.43 -42.98 -3.87
CA ALA A 696 -20.58 -41.69 -4.55
C ALA A 696 -19.24 -41.11 -5.04
N ALA A 697 -18.17 -41.27 -4.25
CA ALA A 697 -16.82 -40.86 -4.64
C ALA A 697 -16.24 -41.70 -5.79
N SER A 698 -16.62 -42.98 -5.86
CA SER A 698 -16.21 -43.90 -6.94
C SER A 698 -16.96 -43.58 -8.23
N GLU A 699 -18.27 -43.37 -8.15
CA GLU A 699 -19.11 -42.96 -9.28
C GLU A 699 -18.66 -41.62 -9.88
N ARG A 700 -18.34 -40.62 -9.03
CA ARG A 700 -17.75 -39.34 -9.49
C ARG A 700 -16.42 -39.55 -10.21
N HIS A 701 -15.59 -40.45 -9.71
CA HIS A 701 -14.30 -40.72 -10.33
C HIS A 701 -14.45 -41.38 -11.71
N SER A 702 -15.35 -42.36 -11.84
CA SER A 702 -15.65 -43.03 -13.11
C SER A 702 -16.20 -42.05 -14.15
N ARG A 703 -17.18 -41.20 -13.79
CA ARG A 703 -17.72 -40.18 -14.69
C ARG A 703 -16.65 -39.18 -15.18
N LYS A 704 -15.71 -38.82 -14.32
CA LYS A 704 -14.61 -37.90 -14.69
C LYS A 704 -13.60 -38.55 -15.64
N ILE A 705 -13.38 -39.87 -15.52
CA ILE A 705 -12.56 -40.65 -16.45
C ILE A 705 -13.25 -40.74 -17.82
N GLU A 706 -14.56 -41.02 -17.86
CA GLU A 706 -15.35 -41.07 -19.10
C GLU A 706 -15.35 -39.72 -19.85
N ILE A 707 -15.54 -38.59 -19.13
CA ILE A 707 -15.50 -37.25 -19.73
C ILE A 707 -14.10 -36.93 -20.30
N ASN A 708 -13.03 -37.35 -19.62
CA ASN A 708 -11.67 -37.11 -20.10
C ASN A 708 -11.32 -38.02 -21.29
N ALA A 709 -11.84 -39.25 -21.35
CA ALA A 709 -11.68 -40.15 -22.49
C ALA A 709 -12.39 -39.61 -23.75
N GLY A 710 -13.64 -39.13 -23.61
CA GLY A 710 -14.38 -38.53 -24.72
C GLY A 710 -13.78 -37.20 -25.24
N LYS A 711 -13.08 -36.43 -24.39
CA LYS A 711 -12.32 -35.24 -24.84
C LYS A 711 -11.08 -35.59 -25.66
N ILE A 712 -10.46 -36.75 -25.41
CA ILE A 712 -9.29 -37.21 -26.17
C ILE A 712 -9.73 -37.76 -27.54
N GLU A 713 -10.85 -38.48 -27.59
CA GLU A 713 -11.45 -38.98 -28.85
C GLU A 713 -11.98 -37.84 -29.74
N GLY A 714 -12.62 -36.81 -29.16
CA GLY A 714 -13.11 -35.64 -29.92
C GLY A 714 -12.02 -34.73 -30.51
N THR A 715 -10.77 -34.79 -30.00
CA THR A 715 -9.62 -34.12 -30.62
C THR A 715 -8.96 -34.96 -31.73
N ALA A 716 -9.24 -36.27 -31.80
CA ALA A 716 -8.70 -37.15 -32.84
C ALA A 716 -9.59 -37.19 -34.10
N GLU A 717 -10.90 -36.97 -33.97
CA GLU A 717 -11.85 -36.92 -35.10
C GLU A 717 -11.84 -35.58 -35.88
N GLY A 718 -11.00 -34.61 -35.51
CA GLY A 718 -10.87 -33.30 -36.17
C GLY A 718 -9.74 -33.19 -37.22
N THR A 719 -8.99 -34.27 -37.49
CA THR A 719 -7.80 -34.25 -38.36
C THR A 719 -7.77 -35.32 -39.44
N GLU A 720 -8.92 -35.80 -39.91
CA GLU A 720 -9.02 -36.60 -41.15
C GLU A 720 -10.16 -36.10 -42.03
N SER A 721 -9.93 -35.02 -42.78
CA SER A 721 -10.56 -34.79 -44.09
C SER A 721 -9.99 -33.53 -44.73
N THR A 722 -8.88 -33.66 -45.47
CA THR A 722 -8.56 -32.90 -46.69
C THR A 722 -7.15 -33.27 -47.15
N GLU A 723 -7.02 -34.31 -47.96
CA GLU A 723 -5.99 -34.41 -49.00
C GLU A 723 -6.29 -35.64 -49.87
N ASP A 724 -7.00 -35.42 -50.98
CA ASP A 724 -6.96 -36.30 -52.15
C ASP A 724 -7.21 -35.42 -53.38
N GLY A 725 -6.13 -34.77 -53.84
CA GLY A 725 -6.08 -34.06 -55.11
C GLY A 725 -5.73 -35.05 -56.21
N LYS A 726 -6.70 -35.34 -57.10
CA LYS A 726 -6.46 -36.00 -58.38
C LYS A 726 -6.15 -34.94 -59.45
N GLU A 727 -4.92 -34.99 -59.96
CA GLU A 727 -4.57 -34.55 -61.31
C GLU A 727 -5.15 -35.53 -62.34
N GLU A 728 -6.00 -35.05 -63.24
CA GLU A 728 -6.07 -35.52 -64.64
C GLU A 728 -6.39 -34.28 -65.50
N GLY A 729 -5.54 -33.98 -66.48
CA GLY A 729 -5.66 -32.83 -67.37
C GLY A 729 -6.47 -33.13 -68.64
N GLU A 730 -6.86 -32.09 -69.36
CA GLU A 730 -6.76 -31.94 -70.83
C GLU A 730 -7.36 -30.60 -71.28
N GLU A 731 -6.75 -30.06 -72.36
CA GLU A 731 -6.99 -28.81 -73.12
C GLU A 731 -6.46 -27.47 -72.59
#